data_AF-A0A954XLG6-F1
#
_entry.id   AF-A0A954XLG6-F1
#
_cell.length_a   1.000
_cell.length_b   1.000
_cell.length_c   1.000
_cell.angle_alpha   90.00
_cell.angle_beta   90.00
_cell.angle_gamma   90.00
#
_symmetry.space_group_name_H-M   'P 1'
#
loop_
_entity.id
_entity.type
_entity.pdbx_description
1 polymer ?
#
loop_
_entity_poly.entity_id
_entity_poly.type
_entity_poly.pdbx_seq_one_letter_code
_entity_poly.pdbx_strand_id
1 'polypeptide(L)'
;PMFAAMLEALAAHTKLPLDMPFDKLSPRQRRIVLYGTGDEWVEVTAKAEGGKRKAGEVGVAQSTFRFQYKGLYPALEEASRVSPRLRARLEHLVDEIECSECGGSRLRDDASAVRFAGRTIDQYCRLPLGELLTIVNEWKLGDAEQKVAGELMREISNRLTFLVDVGLEYLTVGRSAPTLSGGESQRIRLASQVGSGLCGVLYVLDEPTIGLHPRDNARLISALHRLRDLGNTLLVVEHDREVVESADQLLDFGPAAGRLGGEIVARGTPAQVAKRRGSVTGPYLAGKKAIPVPKNRRTDSAGGLIDGVKKEESKRKKTSTIKHPLSNISMLRVVGARHHNLKNIDVEFPLGTLTAVTGVSGSGKSSLVEDVLYNQLARMLHRASTNPGGHERIVGIEHIDKVIRVDQRPLGNTPTSNPATYTGLFELVRQLFAQLPEAKLRGYSARRFSFNVPGGRCDECDGAGQLCIEMHFLPDVWVECDTCHGKRYNPETLEVRYRGRSVADVLEMSCGEALQLFEDIPKIRRILQTLCDVGLDYVALGQSAATLSGGEAQRVKLAAELARPDTGRTLYVLDEPTTGLHFDDIVKLLEVLHRLVDLGNTVLVIEHNLDVIKQADWIIDIGPEAGAGGGQVVAMGTPEEVVRQAEVASGKAESAKPRKRKKTTTDSAFRFPLSALYSHTAAALGPVLEAGPHKTRKVYDFAAAEANREGDIEISELGENVKMPWEIDGHRWHTHDRVSRAGEPCRWDGKILDQVERRIQELGNFGPTNWNSRTIVEVAAEKKTDGWFFHAITGEPWLVKLKFRTAKKTFQRDQLMIDLDLKPLNDIPEIEAYGRTSRVKCKNLRGPWQEVQIAAHSWDEIDTPEFWDFLEKAVAGFRKFSERVEQNPEDVMPWKVLGRKWHLARKGFPPGKKPKWRGEVLEEVLERLSDASGGQLLWNNQQVVHLMVPELRTPWASVYTKRLAGVDVVLNGPPGAFATGRIAKLASQRAISAEDDQRDQVKFRFVSPEDLEQGDLTDFLAEHLEAVRGVAP
;
A
#
# COMPACT_ATOMS: atom_id res chain seq x y z
N PRO A 1 14.66 4.90 -21.38
CA PRO A 1 15.42 5.59 -22.46
C PRO A 1 15.39 4.83 -23.80
N MET A 2 15.86 3.58 -23.85
CA MET A 2 15.96 2.81 -25.10
C MET A 2 14.59 2.48 -25.73
N PHE A 3 13.61 2.05 -24.92
CA PHE A 3 12.25 1.76 -25.41
C PHE A 3 11.57 2.97 -26.07
N ALA A 4 11.73 4.16 -25.49
CA ALA A 4 11.16 5.39 -26.06
C ALA A 4 11.78 5.70 -27.43
N ALA A 5 13.10 5.58 -27.58
CA ALA A 5 13.78 5.76 -28.86
C ALA A 5 13.35 4.72 -29.92
N MET A 6 13.13 3.46 -29.51
CA MET A 6 12.59 2.42 -30.40
C MET A 6 11.16 2.76 -30.85
N LEU A 7 10.32 3.25 -29.94
CA LEU A 7 8.95 3.64 -30.23
C LEU A 7 8.88 4.86 -31.16
N GLU A 8 9.74 5.86 -30.95
CA GLU A 8 9.88 7.03 -31.83
C GLU A 8 10.36 6.62 -33.23
N ALA A 9 11.35 5.73 -33.32
CA ALA A 9 11.83 5.19 -34.60
C ALA A 9 10.74 4.39 -35.34
N LEU A 10 10.00 3.55 -34.61
CA LEU A 10 8.86 2.81 -35.16
C LEU A 10 7.77 3.76 -35.65
N ALA A 11 7.44 4.81 -34.88
CA ALA A 11 6.48 5.83 -35.25
C ALA A 11 6.88 6.60 -36.51
N ALA A 12 8.16 6.99 -36.62
CA ALA A 12 8.69 7.67 -37.79
C ALA A 12 8.64 6.77 -39.04
N HIS A 13 9.01 5.49 -38.90
CA HIS A 13 9.01 4.51 -40.01
C HIS A 13 7.59 4.18 -40.48
N THR A 14 6.65 3.96 -39.56
CA THR A 14 5.29 3.48 -39.86
C THR A 14 4.24 4.58 -39.94
N LYS A 15 4.61 5.85 -39.66
CA LYS A 15 3.71 7.00 -39.50
C LYS A 15 2.63 6.76 -38.44
N LEU A 16 3.02 6.13 -37.33
CA LEU A 16 2.14 5.87 -36.21
C LEU A 16 2.11 7.07 -35.25
N PRO A 17 0.96 7.70 -34.99
CA PRO A 17 0.88 8.83 -34.06
C PRO A 17 1.03 8.34 -32.61
N LEU A 18 1.92 8.98 -31.85
CA LEU A 18 2.21 8.63 -30.45
C LEU A 18 1.28 9.31 -29.43
N ASP A 19 0.59 10.37 -29.86
CA ASP A 19 -0.29 11.22 -29.05
C ASP A 19 -1.79 10.87 -29.21
N MET A 20 -2.10 9.87 -30.03
CA MET A 20 -3.47 9.46 -30.31
C MET A 20 -3.89 8.24 -29.47
N PRO A 21 -5.09 8.25 -28.84
CA PRO A 21 -5.63 7.07 -28.19
C PRO A 21 -5.74 5.88 -29.15
N PHE A 22 -5.44 4.67 -28.67
CA PHE A 22 -5.42 3.45 -29.48
C PHE A 22 -6.74 3.23 -30.26
N ASP A 23 -7.88 3.52 -29.64
CA ASP A 23 -9.21 3.36 -30.24
C ASP A 23 -9.53 4.38 -31.34
N LYS A 24 -8.68 5.38 -31.54
CA LYS A 24 -8.78 6.35 -32.66
C LYS A 24 -7.80 6.04 -33.78
N LEU A 25 -6.86 5.12 -33.58
CA LEU A 25 -5.94 4.67 -34.64
C LEU A 25 -6.72 3.96 -35.76
N SER A 26 -6.26 4.11 -37.00
CA SER A 26 -6.81 3.36 -38.13
C SER A 26 -6.59 1.85 -37.97
N PRO A 27 -7.43 0.98 -38.59
CA PRO A 27 -7.26 -0.47 -38.52
C PRO A 27 -5.86 -0.95 -38.94
N ARG A 28 -5.25 -0.29 -39.94
CA ARG A 28 -3.88 -0.58 -40.38
C ARG A 28 -2.85 -0.26 -39.31
N GLN A 29 -2.96 0.90 -38.65
CA GLN A 29 -2.06 1.29 -37.56
C GLN A 29 -2.20 0.36 -36.35
N ARG A 30 -3.43 -0.02 -35.97
CA ARG A 30 -3.64 -1.01 -34.89
C ARG A 30 -3.01 -2.35 -35.23
N ARG A 31 -3.13 -2.80 -36.48
CA ARG A 31 -2.51 -4.05 -36.93
C ARG A 31 -0.98 -4.01 -36.80
N ILE A 32 -0.36 -2.88 -37.14
CA ILE A 32 1.10 -2.70 -36.96
C ILE A 32 1.49 -2.82 -35.49
N VAL A 33 0.74 -2.23 -34.56
CA VAL A 33 1.02 -2.37 -33.12
C VAL A 33 0.86 -3.81 -32.65
N LEU A 34 -0.23 -4.48 -33.04
CA LEU A 34 -0.57 -5.81 -32.50
C LEU A 34 0.22 -6.94 -33.16
N TYR A 35 0.45 -6.87 -34.47
CA TYR A 35 1.05 -7.94 -35.29
C TYR A 35 2.39 -7.56 -35.92
N GLY A 36 2.86 -6.33 -35.69
CA GLY A 36 4.19 -5.90 -36.09
C GLY A 36 4.27 -5.42 -37.53
N THR A 37 5.51 -5.19 -37.97
CA THR A 37 5.89 -4.78 -39.33
C THR A 37 6.39 -5.96 -40.18
N GLY A 38 6.23 -7.20 -39.70
CA GLY A 38 6.80 -8.39 -40.35
C GLY A 38 8.34 -8.36 -40.30
N ASP A 39 8.97 -8.63 -41.45
CA ASP A 39 10.43 -8.71 -41.57
C ASP A 39 11.11 -7.35 -41.82
N GLU A 40 10.37 -6.25 -41.77
CA GLU A 40 10.92 -4.91 -41.95
C GLU A 40 11.85 -4.49 -40.79
N TRP A 41 13.04 -4.01 -41.14
CA TRP A 41 14.01 -3.48 -40.18
C TRP A 41 13.76 -2.00 -39.92
N VAL A 42 13.57 -1.65 -38.64
CA VAL A 42 13.44 -0.27 -38.16
C VAL A 42 14.80 0.19 -37.62
N GLU A 43 15.28 1.33 -38.12
CA GLU A 43 16.56 1.91 -37.69
C GLU A 43 16.36 2.85 -36.49
N VAL A 44 17.09 2.61 -35.40
CA VAL A 44 17.02 3.47 -34.21
C VAL A 44 18.23 4.39 -34.19
N THR A 45 17.96 5.70 -34.19
CA THR A 45 19.00 6.74 -34.03
C THR A 45 18.90 7.33 -32.63
N ALA A 46 19.67 6.79 -31.69
CA ALA A 46 19.74 7.38 -30.35
C ALA A 46 20.67 8.61 -30.38
N LYS A 47 20.20 9.76 -29.88
CA LYS A 47 21.09 10.86 -29.52
C LYS A 47 21.98 10.38 -28.38
N ALA A 48 23.28 10.25 -28.62
CA ALA A 48 24.25 9.89 -27.59
C ALA A 48 24.26 10.96 -26.48
N GLU A 49 23.66 10.66 -25.33
CA GLU A 49 23.89 11.42 -24.11
C GLU A 49 25.30 11.09 -23.60
N GLY A 50 26.25 12.00 -23.80
CA GLY A 50 27.50 12.02 -23.00
C GLY A 50 28.84 11.87 -23.73
N GLY A 51 28.90 11.84 -25.06
CA GLY A 51 30.18 11.83 -25.80
C GLY A 51 30.65 13.23 -26.19
N LYS A 52 31.83 13.68 -25.73
CA LYS A 52 32.49 14.90 -26.24
C LYS A 52 32.71 14.76 -27.75
N ARG A 53 32.03 15.59 -28.57
CA ARG A 53 32.33 15.72 -30.00
C ARG A 53 33.71 16.37 -30.16
N LYS A 54 34.62 15.74 -30.92
CA LYS A 54 35.76 16.43 -31.52
C LYS A 54 35.26 17.16 -32.77
N ALA A 55 35.62 18.42 -32.92
CA ALA A 55 35.28 19.21 -34.10
C ALA A 55 36.03 18.67 -35.33
N GLY A 56 35.30 18.27 -36.38
CA GLY A 56 35.91 17.95 -37.68
C GLY A 56 35.23 16.86 -38.53
N GLU A 57 34.38 16.00 -37.96
CA GLU A 57 33.73 14.94 -38.75
C GLU A 57 32.33 15.33 -39.22
N VAL A 58 32.12 15.26 -40.54
CA VAL A 58 30.79 15.31 -41.18
C VAL A 58 30.05 14.04 -40.77
N GLY A 59 29.20 14.14 -39.75
CA GLY A 59 28.52 12.99 -39.17
C GLY A 59 27.42 12.44 -40.07
N VAL A 60 27.67 11.28 -40.67
CA VAL A 60 26.61 10.32 -40.99
C VAL A 60 25.95 9.96 -39.67
N ALA A 61 24.63 10.13 -39.54
CA ALA A 61 23.90 9.72 -38.34
C ALA A 61 24.10 8.21 -38.13
N GLN A 62 25.00 7.83 -37.21
CA GLN A 62 25.22 6.42 -36.89
C GLN A 62 23.94 5.86 -36.28
N SER A 63 23.29 4.95 -37.00
CA SER A 63 22.24 4.10 -36.45
C SER A 63 22.83 3.34 -35.26
N THR A 64 22.20 3.46 -34.09
CA THR A 64 22.70 2.85 -32.86
C THR A 64 22.51 1.34 -32.89
N PHE A 65 21.39 0.89 -33.46
CA PHE A 65 21.08 -0.50 -33.83
C PHE A 65 19.83 -0.53 -34.72
N ARG A 66 19.53 -1.69 -35.31
CA ARG A 66 18.28 -1.95 -36.04
C ARG A 66 17.51 -3.06 -35.34
N PHE A 67 16.19 -3.02 -35.40
CA PHE A 67 15.34 -4.08 -34.85
C PHE A 67 14.14 -4.35 -35.76
N GLN A 68 13.62 -5.57 -35.70
CA GLN A 68 12.34 -5.93 -36.31
C GLN A 68 11.26 -5.89 -35.25
N TYR A 69 10.18 -5.14 -35.50
CA TYR A 69 9.05 -5.12 -34.60
C TYR A 69 8.08 -6.26 -34.94
N LYS A 70 8.18 -7.35 -34.18
CA LYS A 70 7.31 -8.53 -34.33
C LYS A 70 5.84 -8.27 -33.98
N GLY A 71 5.52 -7.16 -33.31
CA GLY A 71 4.18 -6.88 -32.78
C GLY A 71 3.98 -7.42 -31.36
N LEU A 72 2.95 -6.90 -30.70
CA LEU A 72 2.64 -7.26 -29.32
C LEU A 72 2.25 -8.75 -29.17
N TYR A 73 1.32 -9.27 -29.98
CA TYR A 73 0.84 -10.65 -29.81
C TYR A 73 1.92 -11.70 -30.11
N PRO A 74 2.66 -11.63 -31.24
CA PRO A 74 3.71 -12.61 -31.49
C PRO A 74 4.83 -12.56 -30.45
N ALA A 75 5.19 -11.36 -29.97
CA ALA A 75 6.19 -11.21 -28.92
C ALA A 75 5.72 -11.79 -27.57
N LEU A 76 4.45 -11.61 -27.20
CA LEU A 76 3.87 -12.22 -25.99
C LEU A 76 3.82 -13.74 -26.10
N GLU A 77 3.39 -14.27 -27.24
CA GLU A 77 3.34 -15.71 -27.49
C GLU A 77 4.73 -16.34 -27.38
N GLU A 78 5.73 -15.78 -28.05
CA GLU A 78 7.13 -16.24 -27.98
C GLU A 78 7.65 -16.16 -26.55
N ALA A 79 7.50 -15.00 -25.88
CA ALA A 79 7.98 -14.81 -24.51
C ALA A 79 7.33 -15.78 -23.51
N SER A 80 6.05 -16.12 -23.70
CA SER A 80 5.35 -17.10 -22.87
C SER A 80 5.89 -18.53 -23.04
N ARG A 81 6.51 -18.85 -24.18
CA ARG A 81 7.09 -20.18 -24.47
C ARG A 81 8.53 -20.31 -23.98
N VAL A 82 9.29 -19.20 -23.89
CA VAL A 82 10.72 -19.23 -23.53
C VAL A 82 10.96 -19.67 -22.08
N SER A 83 10.15 -19.21 -21.11
CA SER A 83 10.37 -19.52 -19.70
C SER A 83 9.08 -19.50 -18.87
N PRO A 84 8.89 -20.45 -17.94
CA PRO A 84 7.78 -20.41 -16.98
C PRO A 84 7.72 -19.12 -16.16
N ARG A 85 8.88 -18.53 -15.80
CA ARG A 85 8.93 -17.25 -15.07
C ARG A 85 8.42 -16.07 -15.90
N LEU A 86 8.72 -16.06 -17.21
CA LEU A 86 8.20 -15.04 -18.13
C LEU A 86 6.71 -15.23 -18.37
N ARG A 87 6.25 -16.48 -18.55
CA ARG A 87 4.82 -16.81 -18.65
C ARG A 87 4.04 -16.29 -17.44
N ALA A 88 4.51 -16.58 -16.21
CA ALA A 88 3.87 -16.08 -14.99
C ALA A 88 3.82 -14.54 -14.93
N ARG A 89 4.85 -13.84 -15.41
CA ARG A 89 4.84 -12.37 -15.47
C ARG A 89 3.89 -11.80 -16.52
N LEU A 90 3.62 -12.55 -17.59
CA LEU A 90 2.75 -12.14 -18.69
C LEU A 90 1.33 -12.69 -18.57
N GLU A 91 1.04 -13.46 -17.52
CA GLU A 91 -0.24 -14.14 -17.29
C GLU A 91 -1.43 -13.16 -17.33
N HIS A 92 -1.25 -11.96 -16.78
CA HIS A 92 -2.27 -10.90 -16.81
C HIS A 92 -2.58 -10.31 -18.20
N LEU A 93 -1.80 -10.64 -19.23
CA LEU A 93 -2.00 -10.20 -20.62
C LEU A 93 -2.53 -11.31 -21.52
N VAL A 94 -2.66 -12.53 -21.00
CA VAL A 94 -3.20 -13.70 -21.69
C VAL A 94 -4.49 -14.14 -21.01
N ASP A 95 -5.31 -14.89 -21.73
CA ASP A 95 -6.57 -15.42 -21.21
C ASP A 95 -6.72 -16.88 -21.64
N GLU A 96 -7.51 -17.64 -20.88
CA GLU A 96 -7.86 -19.02 -21.23
C GLU A 96 -9.02 -19.01 -22.23
N ILE A 97 -8.76 -19.45 -23.46
CA ILE A 97 -9.77 -19.61 -24.50
C ILE A 97 -9.98 -21.09 -24.82
N GLU A 98 -11.15 -21.45 -25.33
CA GLU A 98 -11.38 -22.81 -25.83
C GLU A 98 -10.36 -23.13 -26.93
N CYS A 99 -9.75 -24.32 -26.83
CA CYS A 99 -8.79 -24.79 -27.82
C CYS A 99 -9.47 -24.91 -29.19
N SER A 100 -8.85 -24.34 -30.22
CA SER A 100 -9.39 -24.34 -31.59
C SER A 100 -9.42 -25.72 -32.24
N GLU A 101 -8.63 -26.67 -31.73
CA GLU A 101 -8.53 -28.02 -32.29
C GLU A 101 -9.63 -28.93 -31.75
N CYS A 102 -9.76 -29.03 -30.42
CA CYS A 102 -10.78 -29.88 -29.78
C CYS A 102 -12.09 -29.15 -29.44
N GLY A 103 -12.18 -27.85 -29.73
CA GLY A 103 -13.33 -27.01 -29.38
C GLY A 103 -13.60 -26.91 -27.88
N GLY A 104 -12.58 -27.14 -27.05
CA GLY A 104 -12.72 -27.21 -25.59
C GLY A 104 -13.13 -28.57 -25.02
N SER A 105 -13.40 -29.59 -25.85
CA SER A 105 -13.80 -30.93 -25.38
C SER A 105 -12.72 -31.68 -24.60
N ARG A 106 -11.45 -31.26 -24.74
CA ARG A 106 -10.25 -31.90 -24.16
C ARG A 106 -10.01 -33.34 -24.64
N LEU A 107 -10.76 -33.78 -25.65
CA LEU A 107 -10.66 -35.11 -26.23
C LEU A 107 -10.07 -35.04 -27.63
N ARG A 108 -9.48 -36.16 -28.07
CA ARG A 108 -9.09 -36.37 -29.46
C ARG A 108 -10.32 -36.59 -30.34
N ASP A 109 -10.20 -36.32 -31.63
CA ASP A 109 -11.30 -36.39 -32.60
C ASP A 109 -12.01 -37.75 -32.61
N ASP A 110 -11.27 -38.85 -32.53
CA ASP A 110 -11.78 -40.22 -32.48
C ASP A 110 -12.63 -40.48 -31.22
N ALA A 111 -12.17 -40.04 -30.05
CA ALA A 111 -12.93 -40.13 -28.81
C ALA A 111 -14.16 -39.20 -28.82
N SER A 112 -14.03 -38.00 -29.39
CA SER A 112 -15.12 -37.01 -29.46
C SER A 112 -16.27 -37.43 -30.39
N ALA A 113 -15.99 -38.30 -31.36
CA ALA A 113 -16.96 -38.79 -32.34
C ALA A 113 -17.95 -39.81 -31.76
N VAL A 114 -17.63 -40.44 -30.61
CA VAL A 114 -18.49 -41.42 -29.96
C VAL A 114 -19.77 -40.75 -29.44
N ARG A 115 -20.92 -41.34 -29.78
CA ARG A 115 -22.24 -40.84 -29.41
C ARG A 115 -22.99 -41.86 -28.57
N PHE A 116 -23.67 -41.37 -27.55
CA PHE A 116 -24.64 -42.12 -26.77
C PHE A 116 -25.99 -41.41 -26.81
N ALA A 117 -27.06 -42.11 -27.18
CA ALA A 117 -28.39 -41.52 -27.41
C ALA A 117 -28.36 -40.26 -28.31
N GLY A 118 -27.53 -40.27 -29.36
CA GLY A 118 -27.43 -39.19 -30.36
C GLY A 118 -26.53 -38.01 -29.99
N ARG A 119 -26.04 -37.90 -28.75
CA ARG A 119 -25.14 -36.81 -28.31
C ARG A 119 -23.74 -37.32 -27.97
N THR A 120 -22.74 -36.46 -28.12
CA THR A 120 -21.34 -36.75 -27.72
C THR A 120 -21.14 -36.54 -26.22
N ILE A 121 -20.05 -37.06 -25.66
CA ILE A 121 -19.73 -36.87 -24.23
C ILE A 121 -19.56 -35.37 -23.86
N ASP A 122 -18.91 -34.58 -24.72
CA ASP A 122 -18.76 -33.13 -24.51
C ASP A 122 -20.12 -32.42 -24.45
N GLN A 123 -21.05 -32.80 -25.34
CA GLN A 123 -22.41 -32.25 -25.33
C GLN A 123 -23.14 -32.54 -24.02
N TYR A 124 -22.95 -33.71 -23.40
CA TYR A 124 -23.49 -33.99 -22.07
C TYR A 124 -22.78 -33.18 -20.98
N CYS A 125 -21.45 -33.06 -21.05
CA CYS A 125 -20.68 -32.33 -20.06
C CYS A 125 -20.96 -30.83 -20.01
N ARG A 126 -21.46 -30.24 -21.10
CA ARG A 126 -21.86 -28.82 -21.18
C ARG A 126 -23.27 -28.54 -20.67
N LEU A 127 -24.10 -29.56 -20.45
CA LEU A 127 -25.45 -29.35 -19.95
C LEU A 127 -25.44 -29.03 -18.46
N PRO A 128 -26.37 -28.17 -18.00
CA PRO A 128 -26.66 -28.04 -16.58
C PRO A 128 -27.05 -29.39 -15.97
N LEU A 129 -26.62 -29.67 -14.74
CA LEU A 129 -26.86 -30.93 -14.04
C LEU A 129 -28.35 -31.26 -13.92
N GLY A 130 -29.22 -30.26 -13.74
CA GLY A 130 -30.67 -30.46 -13.72
C GLY A 130 -31.26 -30.93 -15.05
N GLU A 131 -30.81 -30.33 -16.16
CA GLU A 131 -31.20 -30.76 -17.51
C GLU A 131 -30.64 -32.15 -17.83
N LEU A 132 -29.38 -32.39 -17.44
CA LEU A 132 -28.73 -33.68 -17.62
C LEU A 132 -29.46 -34.79 -16.86
N LEU A 133 -29.86 -34.55 -15.61
CA LEU A 133 -30.64 -35.50 -14.80
C LEU A 133 -31.97 -35.85 -15.48
N THR A 134 -32.66 -34.86 -16.04
CA THR A 134 -33.92 -35.07 -16.76
C THR A 134 -33.70 -35.99 -17.96
N ILE A 135 -32.68 -35.71 -18.78
CA ILE A 135 -32.33 -36.51 -19.95
C ILE A 135 -31.93 -37.94 -19.56
N VAL A 136 -31.13 -38.09 -18.50
CA VAL A 136 -30.66 -39.40 -18.00
C VAL A 136 -31.82 -40.27 -17.56
N ASN A 137 -32.83 -39.68 -16.91
CA ASN A 137 -34.03 -40.39 -16.46
C ASN A 137 -34.96 -40.77 -17.63
N GLU A 138 -34.85 -40.10 -18.77
CA GLU A 138 -35.60 -40.42 -19.99
C GLU A 138 -34.93 -41.51 -20.85
N TRP A 139 -33.67 -41.85 -20.59
CA TRP A 139 -32.95 -42.85 -21.37
C TRP A 139 -33.60 -44.23 -21.29
N LYS A 140 -34.01 -44.75 -22.45
CA LYS A 140 -34.53 -46.11 -22.61
C LYS A 140 -33.45 -46.97 -23.23
N LEU A 141 -32.86 -47.84 -22.41
CA LEU A 141 -31.86 -48.82 -22.87
C LEU A 141 -32.55 -50.03 -23.49
N GLY A 142 -31.98 -50.57 -24.57
CA GLY A 142 -32.38 -51.88 -25.10
C GLY A 142 -31.98 -53.03 -24.16
N ASP A 143 -32.55 -54.22 -24.33
CA ASP A 143 -32.30 -55.37 -23.45
C ASP A 143 -30.81 -55.75 -23.32
N ALA A 144 -30.03 -55.59 -24.40
CA ALA A 144 -28.60 -55.85 -24.40
C ALA A 144 -27.81 -54.76 -23.64
N GLU A 145 -28.17 -53.49 -23.83
CA GLU A 145 -27.55 -52.34 -23.15
C GLU A 145 -27.89 -52.35 -21.66
N GLN A 146 -29.12 -52.70 -21.31
CA GLN A 146 -29.58 -52.79 -19.91
C GLN A 146 -28.76 -53.81 -19.11
N LYS A 147 -28.36 -54.93 -19.73
CA LYS A 147 -27.51 -55.94 -19.08
C LYS A 147 -26.09 -55.46 -18.80
N VAL A 148 -25.55 -54.57 -19.64
CA VAL A 148 -24.16 -54.10 -19.53
C VAL A 148 -24.07 -52.82 -18.70
N ALA A 149 -24.95 -51.85 -18.98
CA ALA A 149 -24.89 -50.50 -18.44
C ALA A 149 -25.95 -50.21 -17.37
N GLY A 150 -26.94 -51.09 -17.13
CA GLY A 150 -28.08 -50.79 -16.25
C GLY A 150 -27.68 -50.36 -14.83
N GLU A 151 -26.67 -51.02 -14.24
CA GLU A 151 -26.14 -50.65 -12.93
C GLU A 151 -25.40 -49.30 -12.97
N LEU A 152 -24.61 -49.07 -14.03
CA LEU A 152 -23.91 -47.79 -14.26
C LEU A 152 -24.90 -46.64 -14.44
N MET A 153 -26.01 -46.83 -15.16
CA MET A 153 -27.03 -45.79 -15.35
C MET A 153 -27.71 -45.42 -14.04
N ARG A 154 -28.01 -46.43 -13.21
CA ARG A 154 -28.57 -46.21 -11.87
C ARG A 154 -27.60 -45.40 -11.02
N GLU A 155 -26.31 -45.71 -11.08
CA GLU A 155 -25.28 -44.97 -10.35
C GLU A 155 -25.13 -43.52 -10.83
N ILE A 156 -25.15 -43.28 -12.15
CA ILE A 156 -25.12 -41.93 -12.73
C ILE A 156 -26.35 -41.13 -12.30
N SER A 157 -27.56 -41.70 -12.44
CA SER A 157 -28.81 -41.03 -12.05
C SER A 157 -28.82 -40.69 -10.56
N ASN A 158 -28.36 -41.60 -9.70
CA ASN A 158 -28.24 -41.36 -8.26
C ASN A 158 -27.27 -40.21 -7.96
N ARG A 159 -26.06 -40.21 -8.53
CA ARG A 159 -25.06 -39.14 -8.32
C ARG A 159 -25.54 -37.78 -8.79
N LEU A 160 -26.20 -37.73 -9.96
CA LEU A 160 -26.80 -36.50 -10.48
C LEU A 160 -27.92 -36.00 -9.58
N THR A 161 -28.78 -36.91 -9.09
CA THR A 161 -29.84 -36.59 -8.14
C THR A 161 -29.25 -35.97 -6.88
N PHE A 162 -28.19 -36.54 -6.31
CA PHE A 162 -27.55 -35.97 -5.11
C PHE A 162 -26.97 -34.57 -5.35
N LEU A 163 -26.35 -34.32 -6.51
CA LEU A 163 -25.85 -33.00 -6.86
C LEU A 163 -26.97 -31.97 -7.03
N VAL A 164 -28.11 -32.37 -7.59
CA VAL A 164 -29.31 -31.53 -7.71
C VAL A 164 -29.97 -31.29 -6.35
N ASP A 165 -30.05 -32.32 -5.50
CA ASP A 165 -30.63 -32.22 -4.15
C ASP A 165 -29.87 -31.23 -3.26
N VAL A 166 -28.54 -31.12 -3.43
CA VAL A 166 -27.72 -30.12 -2.72
C VAL A 166 -27.72 -28.73 -3.38
N GLY A 167 -28.56 -28.49 -4.39
CA GLY A 167 -28.73 -27.17 -5.00
C GLY A 167 -27.65 -26.77 -6.03
N LEU A 168 -27.04 -27.74 -6.70
CA LEU A 168 -26.00 -27.50 -7.73
C LEU A 168 -26.51 -27.74 -9.16
N GLU A 169 -27.83 -27.76 -9.38
CA GLU A 169 -28.46 -28.08 -10.66
C GLU A 169 -28.00 -27.18 -11.83
N TYR A 170 -27.53 -25.97 -11.52
CA TYR A 170 -27.08 -24.98 -12.48
C TYR A 170 -25.63 -25.19 -12.97
N LEU A 171 -24.86 -26.03 -12.30
CA LEU A 171 -23.50 -26.37 -12.70
C LEU A 171 -23.49 -27.29 -13.90
N THR A 172 -22.36 -27.35 -14.60
CA THR A 172 -22.11 -28.32 -15.67
C THR A 172 -21.01 -29.28 -15.22
N VAL A 173 -21.01 -30.51 -15.74
CA VAL A 173 -19.95 -31.50 -15.43
C VAL A 173 -18.57 -31.02 -15.91
N GLY A 174 -18.55 -30.25 -17.01
CA GLY A 174 -17.31 -29.68 -17.56
C GLY A 174 -16.75 -28.47 -16.81
N ARG A 175 -17.44 -27.94 -15.78
CA ARG A 175 -16.97 -26.76 -15.04
C ARG A 175 -15.64 -27.05 -14.33
N SER A 176 -14.69 -26.14 -14.46
CA SER A 176 -13.34 -26.30 -13.89
C SER A 176 -13.37 -26.14 -12.37
N ALA A 177 -12.75 -27.07 -11.63
CA ALA A 177 -12.75 -27.07 -10.17
C ALA A 177 -12.21 -25.78 -9.52
N PRO A 178 -11.15 -25.11 -10.03
CA PRO A 178 -10.67 -23.84 -9.47
C PRO A 178 -11.64 -22.66 -9.60
N THR A 179 -12.66 -22.77 -10.45
CA THR A 179 -13.68 -21.73 -10.64
C THR A 179 -14.88 -21.88 -9.70
N LEU A 180 -14.90 -22.92 -8.87
CA LEU A 180 -15.95 -23.16 -7.90
C LEU A 180 -15.73 -22.29 -6.66
N SER A 181 -16.81 -21.76 -6.11
CA SER A 181 -16.81 -21.15 -4.78
C SER A 181 -16.53 -22.20 -3.69
N GLY A 182 -16.19 -21.73 -2.48
CA GLY A 182 -15.99 -22.59 -1.31
C GLY A 182 -17.23 -23.44 -1.00
N GLY A 183 -18.41 -22.80 -0.96
CA GLY A 183 -19.69 -23.48 -0.75
C GLY A 183 -20.04 -24.47 -1.86
N GLU A 184 -19.81 -24.15 -3.14
CA GLU A 184 -20.01 -25.10 -4.24
C GLU A 184 -19.10 -26.34 -4.09
N SER A 185 -17.82 -26.14 -3.80
CA SER A 185 -16.86 -27.22 -3.61
C SER A 185 -17.21 -28.12 -2.43
N GLN A 186 -17.66 -27.51 -1.32
CA GLN A 186 -18.10 -28.22 -0.13
C GLN A 186 -19.36 -29.06 -0.41
N ARG A 187 -20.35 -28.50 -1.13
CA ARG A 187 -21.58 -29.22 -1.50
C ARG A 187 -21.32 -30.36 -2.48
N ILE A 188 -20.39 -30.20 -3.42
CA ILE A 188 -19.94 -31.31 -4.29
C ILE A 188 -19.34 -32.44 -3.44
N ARG A 189 -18.50 -32.09 -2.46
CA ARG A 189 -17.93 -33.08 -1.53
C ARG A 189 -19.03 -33.77 -0.73
N LEU A 190 -20.01 -33.03 -0.20
CA LEU A 190 -21.16 -33.59 0.52
C LEU A 190 -21.96 -34.56 -0.37
N ALA A 191 -22.33 -34.16 -1.60
CA ALA A 191 -23.05 -35.01 -2.53
C ALA A 191 -22.27 -36.31 -2.85
N SER A 192 -20.95 -36.23 -3.00
CA SER A 192 -20.09 -37.39 -3.20
C SER A 192 -20.12 -38.36 -2.00
N GLN A 193 -20.17 -37.82 -0.78
CA GLN A 193 -20.28 -38.63 0.45
C GLN A 193 -21.66 -39.28 0.60
N VAL A 194 -22.74 -38.55 0.34
CA VAL A 194 -24.10 -39.11 0.32
C VAL A 194 -24.21 -40.24 -0.70
N GLY A 195 -23.59 -40.07 -1.88
CA GLY A 195 -23.55 -41.08 -2.93
C GLY A 195 -22.69 -42.31 -2.64
N SER A 196 -21.76 -42.23 -1.67
CA SER A 196 -20.91 -43.36 -1.31
C SER A 196 -21.65 -44.46 -0.54
N GLY A 197 -22.82 -44.14 0.04
CA GLY A 197 -23.61 -45.10 0.82
C GLY A 197 -22.91 -45.62 2.07
N LEU A 198 -21.89 -44.92 2.57
CA LEU A 198 -21.17 -45.31 3.78
C LEU A 198 -22.10 -45.19 5.01
N CYS A 199 -21.99 -46.16 5.93
CA CYS A 199 -22.69 -46.19 7.22
C CYS A 199 -21.66 -46.24 8.36
N GLY A 200 -22.02 -45.75 9.54
CA GLY A 200 -21.14 -45.76 10.72
C GLY A 200 -20.01 -44.73 10.67
N VAL A 201 -20.11 -43.72 9.81
CA VAL A 201 -19.13 -42.64 9.66
C VAL A 201 -19.52 -41.44 10.53
N LEU A 202 -18.52 -40.79 11.15
CA LEU A 202 -18.67 -39.47 11.77
C LEU A 202 -18.32 -38.39 10.75
N TYR A 203 -19.32 -37.70 10.24
CA TYR A 203 -19.14 -36.55 9.37
C TYR A 203 -19.03 -35.28 10.21
N VAL A 204 -17.92 -34.56 10.05
CA VAL A 204 -17.74 -33.23 10.65
C VAL A 204 -17.85 -32.20 9.53
N LEU A 205 -18.87 -31.34 9.62
CA LEU A 205 -19.21 -30.34 8.61
C LEU A 205 -19.07 -28.94 9.22
N ASP A 206 -18.40 -28.06 8.50
CA ASP A 206 -18.14 -26.67 8.91
C ASP A 206 -18.96 -25.73 8.02
N GLU A 207 -20.05 -25.18 8.55
CA GLU A 207 -20.98 -24.25 7.89
C GLU A 207 -21.40 -24.64 6.46
N PRO A 208 -22.11 -25.77 6.26
CA PRO A 208 -22.55 -26.20 4.93
C PRO A 208 -23.53 -25.23 4.24
N THR A 209 -24.10 -24.25 4.95
CA THR A 209 -24.97 -23.20 4.38
C THR A 209 -24.22 -22.05 3.70
N ILE A 210 -22.88 -22.02 3.72
CA ILE A 210 -22.09 -20.96 3.08
C ILE A 210 -22.46 -20.81 1.60
N GLY A 211 -22.70 -19.55 1.19
CA GLY A 211 -23.11 -19.19 -0.15
C GLY A 211 -24.38 -19.88 -0.64
N LEU A 212 -25.26 -20.29 0.28
CA LEU A 212 -26.57 -20.85 -0.02
C LEU A 212 -27.66 -19.81 0.25
N HIS A 213 -28.61 -19.70 -0.68
CA HIS A 213 -29.75 -18.82 -0.50
C HIS A 213 -30.77 -19.45 0.48
N PRO A 214 -31.45 -18.67 1.35
CA PRO A 214 -32.40 -19.21 2.33
C PRO A 214 -33.45 -20.17 1.75
N ARG A 215 -33.92 -19.91 0.51
CA ARG A 215 -34.80 -20.82 -0.25
C ARG A 215 -34.31 -22.27 -0.30
N ASP A 216 -33.00 -22.46 -0.45
CA ASP A 216 -32.38 -23.76 -0.72
C ASP A 216 -31.92 -24.46 0.58
N ASN A 217 -31.98 -23.79 1.75
CA ASN A 217 -31.62 -24.35 3.06
C ASN A 217 -32.44 -25.61 3.39
N ALA A 218 -33.75 -25.60 3.10
CA ALA A 218 -34.63 -26.75 3.34
C ALA A 218 -34.18 -28.00 2.57
N ARG A 219 -33.62 -27.84 1.37
CA ARG A 219 -33.09 -28.96 0.57
C ARG A 219 -31.82 -29.53 1.21
N LEU A 220 -30.91 -28.65 1.64
CA LEU A 220 -29.69 -29.04 2.34
C LEU A 220 -30.01 -29.79 3.65
N ILE A 221 -30.89 -29.26 4.49
CA ILE A 221 -31.32 -29.90 5.74
C ILE A 221 -31.88 -31.30 5.47
N SER A 222 -32.70 -31.45 4.43
CA SER A 222 -33.23 -32.75 4.01
C SER A 222 -32.14 -33.73 3.62
N ALA A 223 -31.10 -33.27 2.90
CA ALA A 223 -29.95 -34.08 2.53
C ALA A 223 -29.10 -34.50 3.76
N LEU A 224 -28.92 -33.60 4.73
CA LEU A 224 -28.23 -33.89 6.00
C LEU A 224 -28.98 -34.94 6.82
N HIS A 225 -30.31 -34.82 6.94
CA HIS A 225 -31.14 -35.85 7.60
C HIS A 225 -31.03 -37.19 6.90
N ARG A 226 -31.06 -37.22 5.55
CA ARG A 226 -30.87 -38.46 4.81
C ARG A 226 -29.50 -39.09 5.09
N LEU A 227 -28.44 -38.30 5.16
CA LEU A 227 -27.09 -38.80 5.48
C LEU A 227 -27.02 -39.37 6.90
N ARG A 228 -27.66 -38.73 7.88
CA ARG A 228 -27.82 -39.23 9.26
C ARG A 228 -28.58 -40.55 9.28
N ASP A 229 -29.73 -40.60 8.60
CA ASP A 229 -30.66 -41.73 8.62
C ASP A 229 -30.11 -43.00 7.94
N LEU A 230 -29.05 -42.87 7.12
CA LEU A 230 -28.25 -44.00 6.65
C LEU A 230 -27.47 -44.72 7.77
N GLY A 231 -27.47 -44.20 9.00
CA GLY A 231 -26.75 -44.76 10.14
C GLY A 231 -25.41 -44.06 10.39
N ASN A 232 -25.31 -42.78 10.02
CA ASN A 232 -24.13 -41.95 10.27
C ASN A 232 -24.38 -40.94 11.38
N THR A 233 -23.30 -40.44 11.99
CA THR A 233 -23.37 -39.32 12.94
C THR A 233 -22.85 -38.06 12.25
N LEU A 234 -23.62 -36.97 12.35
CA LEU A 234 -23.23 -35.67 11.80
C LEU A 234 -22.94 -34.71 12.95
N LEU A 235 -21.73 -34.14 12.96
CA LEU A 235 -21.35 -33.02 13.79
C LEU A 235 -21.26 -31.79 12.89
N VAL A 236 -22.19 -30.87 13.03
CA VAL A 236 -22.30 -29.68 12.17
C VAL A 236 -22.01 -28.43 13.01
N VAL A 237 -21.03 -27.66 12.60
CA VAL A 237 -20.78 -26.30 13.12
C VAL A 237 -21.60 -25.35 12.24
N GLU A 238 -22.57 -24.66 12.83
CA GLU A 238 -23.50 -23.79 12.10
C GLU A 238 -23.95 -22.60 12.93
N HIS A 239 -24.37 -21.57 12.21
CA HIS A 239 -24.94 -20.34 12.74
C HIS A 239 -26.29 -20.01 12.10
N ASP A 240 -26.66 -20.69 10.99
CA ASP A 240 -27.97 -20.51 10.37
C ASP A 240 -29.11 -20.98 11.29
N ARG A 241 -30.14 -20.14 11.40
CA ARG A 241 -31.26 -20.39 12.30
C ARG A 241 -32.05 -21.64 11.93
N GLU A 242 -32.33 -21.87 10.65
CA GLU A 242 -33.15 -23.00 10.20
C GLU A 242 -32.43 -24.33 10.46
N VAL A 243 -31.12 -24.37 10.21
CA VAL A 243 -30.30 -25.55 10.50
C VAL A 243 -30.23 -25.83 11.99
N VAL A 244 -29.94 -24.81 12.82
CA VAL A 244 -29.87 -24.95 14.28
C VAL A 244 -31.19 -25.41 14.88
N GLU A 245 -32.33 -24.89 14.40
CA GLU A 245 -33.66 -25.30 14.86
C GLU A 245 -34.02 -26.74 14.44
N SER A 246 -33.47 -27.22 13.32
CA SER A 246 -33.69 -28.59 12.82
C SER A 246 -32.88 -29.67 13.53
N ALA A 247 -31.86 -29.28 14.31
CA ALA A 247 -30.93 -30.23 14.92
C ALA A 247 -31.57 -31.11 16.00
N ASP A 248 -31.20 -32.39 16.02
CA ASP A 248 -31.63 -33.35 17.07
C ASP A 248 -31.06 -32.97 18.44
N GLN A 249 -29.80 -32.51 18.44
CA GLN A 249 -29.07 -32.08 19.63
C GLN A 249 -28.21 -30.87 19.29
N LEU A 250 -28.25 -29.86 20.15
CA LEU A 250 -27.49 -28.63 20.07
C LEU A 250 -26.51 -28.52 21.24
N LEU A 251 -25.26 -28.21 20.91
CA LEU A 251 -24.20 -27.89 21.86
C LEU A 251 -23.82 -26.42 21.65
N ASP A 252 -24.11 -25.57 22.63
CA ASP A 252 -23.78 -24.15 22.58
C ASP A 252 -22.45 -23.93 23.30
N PHE A 253 -21.47 -23.39 22.57
CA PHE A 253 -20.16 -23.04 23.10
C PHE A 253 -20.14 -21.57 23.54
N GLY A 254 -19.45 -21.27 24.63
CA GLY A 254 -19.35 -19.91 25.16
C GLY A 254 -18.56 -19.86 26.47
N PRO A 255 -18.81 -18.86 27.32
CA PRO A 255 -19.73 -17.72 27.15
C PRO A 255 -19.19 -16.60 26.22
N ALA A 256 -17.91 -16.63 25.86
CA ALA A 256 -17.26 -15.66 24.96
C ALA A 256 -16.31 -16.36 23.97
N ALA A 257 -15.61 -15.60 23.13
CA ALA A 257 -14.65 -16.12 22.17
C ALA A 257 -13.22 -16.25 22.76
N GLY A 258 -12.37 -17.04 22.10
CA GLY A 258 -10.97 -17.28 22.48
C GLY A 258 -10.79 -17.86 23.90
N ARG A 259 -9.86 -17.29 24.67
CA ARG A 259 -9.51 -17.78 26.02
C ARG A 259 -10.65 -17.72 27.04
N LEU A 260 -11.65 -16.88 26.79
CA LEU A 260 -12.84 -16.71 27.64
C LEU A 260 -14.00 -17.64 27.20
N GLY A 261 -13.77 -18.47 26.19
CA GLY A 261 -14.68 -19.47 25.68
C GLY A 261 -14.20 -20.90 25.90
N GLY A 262 -14.62 -21.80 25.01
CA GLY A 262 -14.21 -23.21 25.04
C GLY A 262 -15.00 -24.10 25.99
N GLU A 263 -16.05 -23.55 26.63
CA GLU A 263 -16.94 -24.31 27.50
C GLU A 263 -18.30 -24.55 26.82
N ILE A 264 -18.91 -25.71 27.09
CA ILE A 264 -20.28 -26.00 26.65
C ILE A 264 -21.25 -25.38 27.66
N VAL A 265 -21.76 -24.19 27.34
CA VAL A 265 -22.63 -23.41 28.22
C VAL A 265 -24.07 -23.91 28.24
N ALA A 266 -24.51 -24.58 27.17
CA ALA A 266 -25.79 -25.26 27.11
C ALA A 266 -25.73 -26.50 26.22
N ARG A 267 -26.50 -27.52 26.58
CA ARG A 267 -26.67 -28.76 25.82
C ARG A 267 -28.11 -29.23 25.89
N GLY A 268 -28.63 -29.78 24.81
CA GLY A 268 -29.98 -30.36 24.75
C GLY A 268 -30.58 -30.19 23.36
N THR A 269 -31.90 -30.33 23.24
CA THR A 269 -32.60 -29.96 22.00
C THR A 269 -32.61 -28.43 21.82
N PRO A 270 -32.77 -27.88 20.61
CA PRO A 270 -32.85 -26.44 20.39
C PRO A 270 -33.87 -25.73 21.29
N ALA A 271 -35.03 -26.35 21.51
CA ALA A 271 -36.06 -25.86 22.42
C ALA A 271 -35.64 -25.85 23.92
N GLN A 272 -34.76 -26.76 24.34
CA GLN A 272 -34.19 -26.77 25.69
C GLN A 272 -33.11 -25.69 25.84
N VAL A 273 -32.23 -25.54 24.83
CA VAL A 273 -31.17 -24.53 24.81
C VAL A 273 -31.76 -23.12 24.81
N ALA A 274 -32.83 -22.87 24.06
CA ALA A 274 -33.56 -21.59 24.05
C ALA A 274 -34.05 -21.12 25.44
N LYS A 275 -34.22 -22.04 26.41
CA LYS A 275 -34.65 -21.73 27.78
C LYS A 275 -33.48 -21.54 28.75
N ARG A 276 -32.24 -21.90 28.37
CA ARG A 276 -31.06 -21.81 29.25
C ARG A 276 -30.54 -20.38 29.29
N ARG A 277 -30.33 -19.86 30.51
CA ARG A 277 -29.84 -18.48 30.72
C ARG A 277 -28.36 -18.28 30.40
N GLY A 278 -27.54 -19.34 30.47
CA GLY A 278 -26.10 -19.28 30.15
C GLY A 278 -25.79 -19.38 28.65
N SER A 279 -26.79 -19.65 27.82
CA SER A 279 -26.63 -19.77 26.37
C SER A 279 -26.58 -18.39 25.71
N VAL A 280 -25.59 -18.16 24.85
CA VAL A 280 -25.49 -16.92 24.05
C VAL A 280 -26.46 -16.98 22.86
N THR A 281 -26.64 -18.18 22.31
CA THR A 281 -27.53 -18.47 21.18
C THR A 281 -29.00 -18.53 21.59
N GLY A 282 -29.31 -19.03 22.79
CA GLY A 282 -30.66 -19.27 23.30
C GLY A 282 -31.62 -18.05 23.25
N PRO A 283 -31.18 -16.82 23.61
CA PRO A 283 -31.99 -15.61 23.46
C PRO A 283 -32.45 -15.31 22.04
N TYR A 284 -31.65 -15.64 21.02
CA TYR A 284 -32.01 -15.47 19.61
C TYR A 284 -33.03 -16.52 19.17
N LEU A 285 -32.81 -17.79 19.53
CA LEU A 285 -33.77 -18.87 19.27
C LEU A 285 -35.13 -18.64 19.94
N ALA A 286 -35.12 -18.06 21.16
CA ALA A 286 -36.33 -17.71 21.88
C ALA A 286 -37.02 -16.42 21.38
N GLY A 287 -36.42 -15.70 20.41
CA GLY A 287 -36.92 -14.41 19.92
C GLY A 287 -36.83 -13.26 20.93
N LYS A 288 -36.09 -13.43 22.03
CA LYS A 288 -35.87 -12.38 23.05
C LYS A 288 -34.87 -11.32 22.58
N LYS A 289 -33.92 -11.73 21.74
CA LYS A 289 -32.91 -10.87 21.13
C LYS A 289 -33.00 -11.04 19.62
N ALA A 290 -32.95 -9.93 18.90
CA ALA A 290 -33.00 -9.90 17.44
C ALA A 290 -32.29 -8.65 16.93
N ILE A 291 -31.72 -8.74 15.73
CA ILE A 291 -31.08 -7.60 15.07
C ILE A 291 -32.21 -6.66 14.58
N PRO A 292 -32.26 -5.38 15.02
CA PRO A 292 -33.41 -4.52 14.79
C PRO A 292 -33.41 -3.88 13.41
N VAL A 293 -34.54 -3.85 12.69
CA VAL A 293 -34.69 -3.17 11.40
C VAL A 293 -34.54 -1.64 11.56
N PRO A 294 -33.73 -0.95 10.74
CA PRO A 294 -33.50 0.48 10.86
C PRO A 294 -34.71 1.29 10.38
N LYS A 295 -35.21 2.21 11.21
CA LYS A 295 -36.34 3.10 10.86
C LYS A 295 -35.95 4.28 9.95
N ASN A 296 -34.67 4.59 9.86
CA ASN A 296 -34.12 5.74 9.15
C ASN A 296 -33.08 5.27 8.14
N ARG A 297 -33.52 4.80 6.97
CA ARG A 297 -32.59 4.49 5.88
C ARG A 297 -32.00 5.79 5.33
N ARG A 298 -30.76 5.75 4.85
CA ARG A 298 -30.08 6.94 4.28
C ARG A 298 -30.82 7.48 3.05
N THR A 299 -31.59 6.62 2.39
CA THR A 299 -32.48 6.91 1.26
C THR A 299 -33.81 7.58 1.69
N ASP A 300 -34.34 7.32 2.90
CA ASP A 300 -35.62 7.88 3.38
C ASP A 300 -35.54 9.36 3.75
N SER A 301 -34.36 9.83 4.14
CA SER A 301 -34.12 11.25 4.43
C SER A 301 -34.36 12.14 3.19
N ALA A 302 -34.46 11.53 1.99
CA ALA A 302 -34.89 12.11 0.71
C ALA A 302 -36.39 12.46 0.63
N GLY A 303 -37.23 11.89 1.48
CA GLY A 303 -38.68 11.79 1.28
C GLY A 303 -39.57 12.50 2.32
N GLY A 304 -39.00 13.31 3.22
CA GLY A 304 -39.74 13.97 4.31
C GLY A 304 -40.60 15.18 3.89
N LEU A 305 -41.45 15.06 2.86
CA LEU A 305 -42.51 16.03 2.54
C LEU A 305 -43.70 15.33 1.87
N ILE A 306 -44.25 14.28 2.49
CA ILE A 306 -45.64 13.86 2.21
C ILE A 306 -46.34 13.59 3.56
N ASP A 307 -47.32 14.44 3.83
CA ASP A 307 -48.38 14.37 4.83
C ASP A 307 -48.05 14.74 6.31
N GLY A 308 -48.17 16.05 6.58
CA GLY A 308 -49.16 16.53 7.55
C GLY A 308 -48.68 17.02 8.92
N VAL A 309 -48.23 18.27 9.04
CA VAL A 309 -48.39 19.07 10.27
C VAL A 309 -48.76 20.52 9.93
N LYS A 310 -49.70 21.03 10.73
CA LYS A 310 -50.48 22.26 10.58
C LYS A 310 -49.64 23.55 10.53
N LYS A 311 -50.23 24.53 9.84
CA LYS A 311 -49.87 25.96 9.83
C LYS A 311 -49.58 26.48 11.24
N GLU A 312 -48.48 27.21 11.38
CA GLU A 312 -48.47 28.47 12.12
C GLU A 312 -47.39 29.41 11.58
N GLU A 313 -47.81 30.64 11.29
CA GLU A 313 -47.01 31.71 10.73
C GLU A 313 -46.20 32.39 11.84
N SER A 314 -44.93 32.76 11.59
CA SER A 314 -44.54 34.19 11.49
C SER A 314 -43.02 34.45 11.45
N LYS A 315 -42.65 35.24 10.42
CA LYS A 315 -41.68 36.36 10.40
C LYS A 315 -40.15 36.10 10.50
N ARG A 316 -39.57 35.94 9.30
CA ARG A 316 -38.38 36.64 8.73
C ARG A 316 -37.25 37.12 9.67
N LYS A 317 -36.02 36.61 9.43
CA LYS A 317 -34.92 37.41 8.82
C LYS A 317 -33.77 36.54 8.26
N LYS A 318 -33.34 36.97 7.06
CA LYS A 318 -32.27 36.55 6.15
C LYS A 318 -30.99 35.96 6.79
N THR A 319 -30.58 34.76 6.38
CA THR A 319 -29.18 34.41 6.04
C THR A 319 -29.04 33.03 5.37
N SER A 320 -28.05 32.92 4.48
CA SER A 320 -27.47 31.73 3.83
C SER A 320 -28.36 30.82 2.97
N THR A 321 -28.22 31.01 1.66
CA THR A 321 -28.41 30.01 0.60
C THR A 321 -27.55 28.76 0.86
N ILE A 322 -28.16 27.71 1.40
CA ILE A 322 -27.71 26.32 1.18
C ILE A 322 -28.95 25.55 0.74
N LYS A 323 -28.98 25.16 -0.54
CA LYS A 323 -30.00 24.26 -1.09
C LYS A 323 -29.77 22.86 -0.50
N HIS A 324 -30.82 22.25 0.05
CA HIS A 324 -30.78 20.92 0.66
C HIS A 324 -30.51 19.79 -0.38
N PRO A 325 -29.83 18.69 -0.01
CA PRO A 325 -29.10 17.83 -0.94
C PRO A 325 -29.76 16.46 -1.19
N LEU A 326 -30.97 16.45 -1.75
CA LEU A 326 -31.63 15.19 -2.18
C LEU A 326 -32.01 15.19 -3.67
N SER A 327 -31.38 16.10 -4.43
CA SER A 327 -31.23 16.01 -5.88
C SER A 327 -29.89 15.38 -6.31
N ASN A 328 -28.97 15.08 -5.37
CA ASN A 328 -27.57 14.75 -5.66
C ASN A 328 -27.05 13.53 -4.84
N ILE A 329 -27.74 12.38 -4.81
CA ILE A 329 -27.03 11.12 -4.52
C ILE A 329 -26.32 10.74 -5.82
N SER A 330 -24.99 10.71 -5.79
CA SER A 330 -24.20 10.23 -6.93
C SER A 330 -24.43 8.74 -7.11
N MET A 331 -24.61 8.30 -8.36
CA MET A 331 -24.87 6.91 -8.70
C MET A 331 -23.71 6.37 -9.53
N LEU A 332 -23.32 5.14 -9.25
CA LEU A 332 -22.39 4.38 -10.09
C LEU A 332 -23.23 3.43 -10.96
N ARG A 333 -23.09 3.51 -12.28
CA ARG A 333 -23.89 2.71 -13.22
C ARG A 333 -23.02 1.78 -14.05
N VAL A 334 -23.33 0.50 -14.01
CA VAL A 334 -22.80 -0.52 -14.93
C VAL A 334 -23.76 -0.65 -16.10
N VAL A 335 -23.25 -0.51 -17.32
CA VAL A 335 -24.05 -0.58 -18.55
C VAL A 335 -23.68 -1.82 -19.37
N GLY A 336 -24.70 -2.57 -19.78
CA GLY A 336 -24.58 -3.70 -20.69
C GLY A 336 -23.68 -4.83 -20.18
N ALA A 337 -23.82 -5.22 -18.91
CA ALA A 337 -23.05 -6.33 -18.34
C ALA A 337 -23.50 -7.68 -18.93
N ARG A 338 -22.55 -8.42 -19.52
CA ARG A 338 -22.76 -9.64 -20.32
C ARG A 338 -21.79 -10.78 -19.95
N HIS A 339 -21.08 -10.65 -18.84
CA HIS A 339 -20.13 -11.66 -18.40
C HIS A 339 -20.87 -12.92 -17.89
N HIS A 340 -20.38 -14.10 -18.26
CA HIS A 340 -21.00 -15.39 -17.95
C HIS A 340 -22.50 -15.46 -18.29
N ASN A 341 -23.38 -15.63 -17.29
CA ASN A 341 -24.82 -15.78 -17.50
C ASN A 341 -25.59 -14.44 -17.49
N LEU A 342 -24.91 -13.30 -17.30
CA LEU A 342 -25.55 -11.98 -17.28
C LEU A 342 -26.18 -11.62 -18.63
N LYS A 343 -27.45 -11.20 -18.61
CA LYS A 343 -28.29 -11.00 -19.81
C LYS A 343 -28.27 -9.55 -20.31
N ASN A 344 -27.08 -8.98 -20.51
CA ASN A 344 -26.90 -7.60 -20.96
C ASN A 344 -27.60 -6.57 -20.04
N ILE A 345 -27.31 -6.65 -18.75
CA ILE A 345 -28.02 -5.89 -17.72
C ILE A 345 -27.40 -4.52 -17.48
N ASP A 346 -28.27 -3.55 -17.18
CA ASP A 346 -27.92 -2.24 -16.66
C ASP A 346 -28.24 -2.18 -15.17
N VAL A 347 -27.26 -1.82 -14.34
CA VAL A 347 -27.40 -1.80 -12.87
C VAL A 347 -26.90 -0.48 -12.32
N GLU A 348 -27.63 0.09 -11.36
CA GLU A 348 -27.30 1.35 -10.70
C GLU A 348 -27.07 1.12 -9.20
N PHE A 349 -25.90 1.58 -8.72
CA PHE A 349 -25.47 1.48 -7.34
C PHE A 349 -25.46 2.89 -6.71
N PRO A 350 -26.29 3.16 -5.69
CA PRO A 350 -26.21 4.41 -4.94
C PRO A 350 -24.90 4.51 -4.17
N LEU A 351 -24.27 5.68 -4.22
CA LEU A 351 -23.06 5.98 -3.45
C LEU A 351 -23.43 6.60 -2.09
N GLY A 352 -22.58 6.37 -1.08
CA GLY A 352 -22.81 6.83 0.30
C GLY A 352 -23.89 6.02 1.04
N THR A 353 -24.15 4.79 0.60
CA THR A 353 -25.16 3.88 1.18
C THR A 353 -24.59 2.49 1.45
N LEU A 354 -25.26 1.73 2.32
CA LEU A 354 -25.05 0.28 2.43
C LEU A 354 -25.94 -0.43 1.40
N THR A 355 -25.33 -1.00 0.36
CA THR A 355 -26.03 -1.66 -0.74
C THR A 355 -25.80 -3.17 -0.68
N ALA A 356 -26.87 -3.96 -0.59
CA ALA A 356 -26.80 -5.42 -0.62
C ALA A 356 -27.13 -5.96 -2.02
N VAL A 357 -26.27 -6.82 -2.56
CA VAL A 357 -26.52 -7.58 -3.79
C VAL A 357 -26.94 -8.99 -3.41
N THR A 358 -28.18 -9.34 -3.73
CA THR A 358 -28.84 -10.58 -3.29
C THR A 358 -29.26 -11.44 -4.48
N GLY A 359 -29.79 -12.64 -4.18
CA GLY A 359 -30.31 -13.58 -5.18
C GLY A 359 -29.74 -14.98 -5.02
N VAL A 360 -30.32 -15.96 -5.71
CA VAL A 360 -29.97 -17.38 -5.57
C VAL A 360 -28.52 -17.69 -5.98
N SER A 361 -27.94 -18.77 -5.46
CA SER A 361 -26.57 -19.19 -5.79
C SER A 361 -26.48 -19.50 -7.29
N GLY A 362 -25.46 -18.96 -7.97
CA GLY A 362 -25.35 -19.06 -9.43
C GLY A 362 -26.21 -18.07 -10.24
N SER A 363 -26.90 -17.10 -9.62
CA SER A 363 -27.67 -16.09 -10.35
C SER A 363 -26.83 -15.06 -11.13
N GLY A 364 -25.54 -14.92 -10.80
CA GLY A 364 -24.61 -13.96 -11.44
C GLY A 364 -24.12 -12.82 -10.53
N LYS A 365 -24.34 -12.89 -9.21
CA LYS A 365 -23.91 -11.87 -8.22
C LYS A 365 -22.41 -11.55 -8.31
N SER A 366 -21.55 -12.57 -8.14
CA SER A 366 -20.09 -12.42 -8.20
C SER A 366 -19.63 -11.96 -9.59
N SER A 367 -20.27 -12.44 -10.67
CA SER A 367 -19.97 -11.99 -12.03
C SER A 367 -20.26 -10.50 -12.25
N LEU A 368 -21.30 -9.96 -11.63
CA LEU A 368 -21.63 -8.54 -11.71
C LEU A 368 -20.69 -7.69 -10.83
N VAL A 369 -20.52 -8.10 -9.57
CA VAL A 369 -19.84 -7.29 -8.55
C VAL A 369 -18.33 -7.44 -8.58
N GLU A 370 -17.81 -8.66 -8.65
CA GLU A 370 -16.38 -8.92 -8.61
C GLU A 370 -15.76 -8.83 -10.01
N ASP A 371 -16.29 -9.62 -10.94
CA ASP A 371 -15.66 -9.81 -12.25
C ASP A 371 -15.83 -8.58 -13.16
N VAL A 372 -16.98 -7.91 -13.11
CA VAL A 372 -17.26 -6.71 -13.90
C VAL A 372 -16.93 -5.43 -13.11
N LEU A 373 -17.67 -5.16 -12.03
CA LEU A 373 -17.59 -3.88 -11.32
C LEU A 373 -16.23 -3.66 -10.66
N TYR A 374 -15.81 -4.56 -9.76
CA TYR A 374 -14.55 -4.43 -9.04
C TYR A 374 -13.34 -4.43 -9.98
N ASN A 375 -13.24 -5.41 -10.88
CA ASN A 375 -12.09 -5.50 -11.80
C ASN A 375 -11.95 -4.27 -12.70
N GLN A 376 -13.06 -3.70 -13.19
CA GLN A 376 -13.03 -2.48 -14.01
C GLN A 376 -12.59 -1.26 -13.18
N LEU A 377 -13.14 -1.10 -11.97
CA LEU A 377 -12.76 -0.01 -11.07
C LEU A 377 -11.30 -0.13 -10.61
N ALA A 378 -10.84 -1.34 -10.27
CA ALA A 378 -9.46 -1.58 -9.86
C ALA A 378 -8.48 -1.28 -11.00
N ARG A 379 -8.84 -1.62 -12.25
CA ARG A 379 -8.05 -1.27 -13.43
C ARG A 379 -8.00 0.24 -13.68
N MET A 380 -9.11 0.96 -13.50
CA MET A 380 -9.17 2.40 -13.75
C MET A 380 -8.56 3.25 -12.63
N LEU A 381 -8.82 2.91 -11.37
CA LEU A 381 -8.39 3.68 -10.19
C LEU A 381 -6.98 3.28 -9.72
N HIS A 382 -6.68 1.98 -9.70
CA HIS A 382 -5.40 1.45 -9.17
C HIS A 382 -4.40 1.07 -10.24
N ARG A 383 -4.79 1.12 -11.53
CA ARG A 383 -4.01 0.57 -12.65
C ARG A 383 -3.67 -0.90 -12.43
N ALA A 384 -4.57 -1.63 -11.76
CA ALA A 384 -4.41 -3.05 -11.51
C ALA A 384 -4.43 -3.83 -12.83
N SER A 385 -3.65 -4.91 -12.89
CA SER A 385 -3.60 -5.83 -14.04
C SER A 385 -4.75 -6.84 -13.99
N THR A 386 -5.99 -6.36 -13.89
CA THR A 386 -7.21 -7.18 -13.86
C THR A 386 -7.90 -7.17 -15.23
N ASN A 387 -8.50 -8.30 -15.61
CA ASN A 387 -9.34 -8.42 -16.80
C ASN A 387 -10.82 -8.30 -16.40
N PRO A 388 -11.47 -7.16 -16.67
CA PRO A 388 -12.88 -6.98 -16.36
C PRO A 388 -13.74 -7.85 -17.28
N GLY A 389 -14.78 -8.46 -16.72
CA GLY A 389 -15.77 -9.22 -17.47
C GLY A 389 -16.48 -8.38 -18.54
N GLY A 390 -17.11 -9.04 -19.51
CA GLY A 390 -17.77 -8.36 -20.63
C GLY A 390 -18.84 -7.35 -20.17
N HIS A 391 -18.62 -6.07 -20.48
CA HIS A 391 -19.55 -4.96 -20.22
C HIS A 391 -19.34 -3.85 -21.27
N GLU A 392 -20.24 -2.86 -21.35
CA GLU A 392 -20.07 -1.72 -22.27
C GLU A 392 -19.24 -0.59 -21.65
N ARG A 393 -19.66 -0.12 -20.48
CA ARG A 393 -18.99 0.97 -19.74
C ARG A 393 -19.52 1.06 -18.31
N ILE A 394 -18.76 1.76 -17.46
CA ILE A 394 -19.19 2.16 -16.12
C ILE A 394 -19.20 3.69 -16.03
N VAL A 395 -20.27 4.27 -15.49
CA VAL A 395 -20.52 5.73 -15.37
C VAL A 395 -20.54 6.12 -13.90
N GLY A 396 -20.01 7.30 -13.55
CA GLY A 396 -19.97 7.80 -12.17
C GLY A 396 -18.71 7.39 -11.41
N ILE A 397 -17.66 6.94 -12.12
CA ILE A 397 -16.36 6.57 -11.54
C ILE A 397 -15.69 7.77 -10.90
N GLU A 398 -15.92 8.98 -11.43
CA GLU A 398 -15.40 10.25 -10.90
C GLU A 398 -15.83 10.58 -9.47
N HIS A 399 -16.86 9.89 -8.95
CA HIS A 399 -17.34 10.04 -7.59
C HIS A 399 -16.59 9.16 -6.59
N ILE A 400 -15.75 8.23 -7.06
CA ILE A 400 -15.00 7.28 -6.25
C ILE A 400 -13.50 7.49 -6.52
N ASP A 401 -12.69 7.53 -5.47
CA ASP A 401 -11.23 7.63 -5.60
C ASP A 401 -10.51 6.28 -5.44
N LYS A 402 -11.11 5.37 -4.66
CA LYS A 402 -10.56 4.07 -4.33
C LYS A 402 -11.65 3.01 -4.29
N VAL A 403 -11.36 1.84 -4.85
CA VAL A 403 -12.14 0.61 -4.63
C VAL A 403 -11.34 -0.38 -3.77
N ILE A 404 -11.98 -1.02 -2.81
CA ILE A 404 -11.37 -2.02 -1.91
C ILE A 404 -12.24 -3.26 -1.97
N ARG A 405 -11.64 -4.41 -2.28
CA ARG A 405 -12.28 -5.72 -2.11
C ARG A 405 -11.81 -6.37 -0.82
N VAL A 406 -12.75 -6.83 -0.02
CA VAL A 406 -12.51 -7.58 1.21
C VAL A 406 -13.04 -9.00 1.02
N ASP A 407 -12.17 -9.87 0.47
CA ASP A 407 -12.49 -11.29 0.21
C ASP A 407 -12.08 -12.21 1.38
N GLN A 408 -12.59 -13.44 1.36
CA GLN A 408 -12.30 -14.48 2.35
C GLN A 408 -10.98 -15.23 2.10
N ARG A 409 -10.20 -14.85 1.08
CA ARG A 409 -8.92 -15.51 0.78
C ARG A 409 -7.98 -15.36 1.98
N PRO A 410 -7.14 -16.37 2.30
CA PRO A 410 -6.16 -16.25 3.38
C PRO A 410 -5.30 -14.99 3.24
N LEU A 411 -4.94 -14.33 4.36
CA LEU A 411 -4.07 -13.15 4.33
C LEU A 411 -2.69 -13.47 3.75
N GLY A 412 -2.23 -14.71 3.98
CA GLY A 412 -0.98 -15.26 3.50
C GLY A 412 -0.86 -16.71 3.95
N ASN A 413 -0.07 -17.50 3.22
CA ASN A 413 0.12 -18.93 3.49
C ASN A 413 1.34 -19.20 4.40
N THR A 414 1.95 -18.15 4.95
CA THR A 414 3.17 -18.25 5.78
C THR A 414 2.91 -17.78 7.21
N PRO A 415 3.54 -18.40 8.22
CA PRO A 415 3.42 -17.98 9.63
C PRO A 415 3.96 -16.58 9.96
N THR A 416 4.69 -15.99 9.01
CA THR A 416 5.23 -14.63 9.08
C THR A 416 4.15 -13.56 8.83
N SER A 417 3.04 -13.94 8.21
CA SER A 417 1.87 -13.08 8.06
C SER A 417 0.97 -13.25 9.28
N ASN A 418 0.59 -12.17 9.94
CA ASN A 418 -0.27 -12.18 11.12
C ASN A 418 -1.06 -10.86 11.22
N PRO A 419 -2.08 -10.75 12.11
CA PRO A 419 -2.87 -9.53 12.25
C PRO A 419 -2.01 -8.27 12.50
N ALA A 420 -0.95 -8.38 13.31
CA ALA A 420 -0.09 -7.25 13.63
C ALA A 420 0.74 -6.76 12.42
N THR A 421 1.25 -7.66 11.58
CA THR A 421 2.00 -7.29 10.37
C THR A 421 1.07 -6.77 9.27
N TYR A 422 -0.11 -7.37 9.10
CA TYR A 422 -1.06 -7.00 8.06
C TYR A 422 -1.65 -5.60 8.27
N THR A 423 -2.04 -5.27 9.51
CA THR A 423 -2.57 -3.95 9.87
C THR A 423 -1.52 -2.84 9.94
N GLY A 424 -0.23 -3.20 9.86
CA GLY A 424 0.88 -2.26 10.06
C GLY A 424 1.17 -1.91 11.52
N LEU A 425 0.37 -2.42 12.47
CA LEU A 425 0.55 -2.25 13.91
C LEU A 425 1.97 -2.62 14.36
N PHE A 426 2.51 -3.71 13.82
CA PHE A 426 3.78 -4.25 14.25
C PHE A 426 4.97 -3.33 13.96
N GLU A 427 4.90 -2.47 12.95
CA GLU A 427 5.92 -1.45 12.72
C GLU A 427 5.95 -0.43 13.87
N LEU A 428 4.79 0.03 14.32
CA LEU A 428 4.68 0.97 15.45
C LEU A 428 5.16 0.34 16.76
N VAL A 429 4.80 -0.92 17.00
CA VAL A 429 5.28 -1.67 18.17
C VAL A 429 6.80 -1.81 18.13
N ARG A 430 7.40 -2.17 16.98
CA ARG A 430 8.86 -2.28 16.86
C ARG A 430 9.58 -0.95 17.05
N GLN A 431 9.00 0.15 16.59
CA GLN A 431 9.52 1.50 16.83
C GLN A 431 9.49 1.86 18.31
N LEU A 432 8.39 1.53 19.01
CA LEU A 432 8.27 1.70 20.45
C LEU A 432 9.34 0.91 21.21
N PHE A 433 9.49 -0.39 20.92
CA PHE A 433 10.50 -1.22 21.58
C PHE A 433 11.92 -0.71 21.37
N ALA A 434 12.22 -0.11 20.20
CA ALA A 434 13.51 0.52 19.93
C ALA A 434 13.77 1.81 20.72
N GLN A 435 12.72 2.48 21.23
CA GLN A 435 12.86 3.68 22.05
C GLN A 435 13.10 3.39 23.53
N LEU A 436 12.91 2.15 23.97
CA LEU A 436 13.08 1.76 25.38
C LEU A 436 14.53 1.92 25.84
N PRO A 437 14.77 2.26 27.12
CA PRO A 437 16.12 2.43 27.66
C PRO A 437 17.00 1.20 27.44
N GLU A 438 16.49 0.00 27.71
CA GLU A 438 17.20 -1.27 27.52
C GLU A 438 17.63 -1.48 26.05
N ALA A 439 16.75 -1.14 25.10
CA ALA A 439 17.05 -1.21 23.67
C ALA A 439 18.10 -0.17 23.26
N LYS A 440 17.99 1.07 23.75
CA LYS A 440 18.95 2.15 23.48
C LYS A 440 20.34 1.81 24.02
N LEU A 441 20.42 1.24 25.22
CA LEU A 441 21.67 0.76 25.83
C LEU A 441 22.37 -0.29 24.97
N ARG A 442 21.61 -1.23 24.42
CA ARG A 442 22.11 -2.33 23.59
C ARG A 442 22.27 -1.98 22.11
N GLY A 443 21.74 -0.84 21.68
CA GLY A 443 21.82 -0.39 20.29
C GLY A 443 20.81 -1.04 19.37
N TYR A 444 19.74 -1.58 19.95
CA TYR A 444 18.70 -2.22 19.18
C TYR A 444 17.86 -1.17 18.46
N SER A 445 17.74 -1.34 17.15
CA SER A 445 16.80 -0.58 16.33
C SER A 445 15.53 -1.38 16.11
N ALA A 446 14.51 -0.75 15.51
CA ALA A 446 13.26 -1.43 15.13
C ALA A 446 13.49 -2.67 14.23
N ARG A 447 14.66 -2.78 13.59
CA ARG A 447 15.07 -3.95 12.79
C ARG A 447 15.34 -5.19 13.67
N ARG A 448 15.92 -5.02 14.88
CA ARG A 448 16.20 -6.14 15.80
C ARG A 448 14.92 -6.85 16.22
N PHE A 449 13.87 -6.08 16.47
CA PHE A 449 12.55 -6.59 16.87
C PHE A 449 11.71 -7.10 15.69
N SER A 450 12.25 -7.20 14.48
CA SER A 450 11.54 -7.78 13.33
C SER A 450 11.89 -9.26 13.19
N PHE A 451 10.88 -10.14 13.33
CA PHE A 451 11.07 -11.58 13.10
C PHE A 451 11.34 -11.93 11.63
N ASN A 452 11.06 -11.02 10.68
CA ASN A 452 11.31 -11.24 9.25
C ASN A 452 12.75 -10.94 8.81
N VAL A 453 13.60 -10.45 9.72
CA VAL A 453 14.93 -9.94 9.39
C VAL A 453 15.98 -10.58 10.31
N PRO A 454 17.13 -11.02 9.77
CA PRO A 454 18.21 -11.56 10.59
C PRO A 454 18.73 -10.50 11.58
N GLY A 455 19.07 -10.94 12.78
CA GLY A 455 19.56 -10.10 13.88
C GLY A 455 18.96 -10.49 15.23
N GLY A 456 17.65 -10.28 15.41
CA GLY A 456 16.95 -10.62 16.67
C GLY A 456 16.01 -11.82 16.59
N ARG A 457 15.67 -12.28 15.38
CA ARG A 457 14.84 -13.47 15.17
C ARG A 457 15.56 -14.75 15.59
N CYS A 458 14.82 -15.82 15.83
CA CYS A 458 15.37 -17.17 15.94
C CYS A 458 15.83 -17.65 14.56
N ASP A 459 17.09 -18.10 14.47
CA ASP A 459 17.70 -18.53 13.20
C ASP A 459 17.24 -19.92 12.76
N GLU A 460 16.88 -20.81 13.70
CA GLU A 460 16.41 -22.18 13.39
C GLU A 460 15.12 -22.17 12.56
N CYS A 461 14.13 -21.38 13.00
CA CYS A 461 12.84 -21.26 12.30
C CYS A 461 12.76 -20.03 11.38
N ASP A 462 13.88 -19.34 11.14
CA ASP A 462 13.93 -18.07 10.40
C ASP A 462 12.91 -17.01 10.87
N GLY A 463 12.58 -17.03 12.17
CA GLY A 463 11.58 -16.16 12.80
C GLY A 463 10.11 -16.53 12.57
N ALA A 464 9.81 -17.68 11.94
CA ALA A 464 8.43 -18.17 11.79
C ALA A 464 7.83 -18.66 13.12
N GLY A 465 8.68 -19.13 14.06
CA GLY A 465 8.25 -19.77 15.32
C GLY A 465 7.79 -21.22 15.16
N GLN A 466 7.63 -21.67 13.92
CA GLN A 466 7.20 -23.01 13.54
C GLN A 466 8.03 -23.52 12.37
N LEU A 467 8.15 -24.84 12.26
CA LEU A 467 8.80 -25.55 11.16
C LEU A 467 7.73 -26.28 10.34
N CYS A 468 7.79 -26.16 9.02
CA CYS A 468 6.87 -26.85 8.11
C CYS A 468 7.40 -28.26 7.86
N ILE A 469 6.62 -29.28 8.21
CA ILE A 469 6.90 -30.67 7.89
C ILE A 469 6.04 -31.05 6.68
N GLU A 470 6.73 -31.37 5.57
CA GLU A 470 6.08 -31.83 4.35
C GLU A 470 5.51 -33.24 4.54
N MET A 471 4.25 -33.44 4.17
CA MET A 471 3.55 -34.72 4.29
C MET A 471 3.13 -35.23 2.90
N HIS A 472 3.41 -36.49 2.57
CA HIS A 472 3.20 -36.99 1.21
C HIS A 472 1.73 -37.11 0.77
N PHE A 473 0.82 -37.42 1.70
CA PHE A 473 -0.61 -37.67 1.41
C PHE A 473 -1.57 -36.82 2.23
N LEU A 474 -1.06 -36.20 3.29
CA LEU A 474 -1.80 -35.31 4.17
C LEU A 474 -1.33 -33.87 3.90
N PRO A 475 -2.14 -32.85 4.22
CA PRO A 475 -1.67 -31.47 4.20
C PRO A 475 -0.42 -31.29 5.08
N ASP A 476 0.48 -30.43 4.65
CA ASP A 476 1.68 -30.08 5.41
C ASP A 476 1.32 -29.57 6.81
N VAL A 477 2.14 -29.94 7.79
CA VAL A 477 1.87 -29.62 9.20
C VAL A 477 2.94 -28.67 9.72
N TRP A 478 2.51 -27.63 10.42
CA TRP A 478 3.39 -26.71 11.11
C TRP A 478 3.58 -27.16 12.55
N VAL A 479 4.82 -27.48 12.91
CA VAL A 479 5.20 -27.87 14.27
C VAL A 479 5.93 -26.73 14.95
N GLU A 480 5.73 -26.57 16.25
CA GLU A 480 6.43 -25.55 17.04
C GLU A 480 7.96 -25.74 16.98
N CYS A 481 8.72 -24.63 16.91
CA CYS A 481 10.17 -24.69 16.90
C CYS A 481 10.73 -25.00 18.30
N ASP A 482 11.50 -26.08 18.42
CA ASP A 482 12.11 -26.51 19.69
C ASP A 482 13.12 -25.51 20.27
N THR A 483 13.78 -24.71 19.43
CA THR A 483 14.82 -23.76 19.86
C THR A 483 14.25 -22.52 20.53
N CYS A 484 13.16 -21.97 20.00
CA CYS A 484 12.55 -20.74 20.52
C CYS A 484 11.22 -20.96 21.24
N HIS A 485 10.69 -22.19 21.23
CA HIS A 485 9.38 -22.55 21.79
C HIS A 485 8.29 -21.58 21.29
N GLY A 486 8.21 -21.42 19.97
CA GLY A 486 7.22 -20.53 19.33
C GLY A 486 7.49 -19.03 19.44
N LYS A 487 8.44 -18.57 20.26
CA LYS A 487 8.67 -17.15 20.56
C LYS A 487 9.23 -16.32 19.41
N ARG A 488 9.73 -16.94 18.34
CA ARG A 488 10.27 -16.29 17.11
C ARG A 488 11.55 -15.47 17.26
N TYR A 489 12.01 -15.21 18.48
CA TYR A 489 13.17 -14.37 18.78
C TYR A 489 14.24 -15.12 19.56
N ASN A 490 15.48 -14.62 19.49
CA ASN A 490 16.56 -15.07 20.36
C ASN A 490 16.40 -14.51 21.80
N PRO A 491 16.98 -15.18 22.81
CA PRO A 491 16.84 -14.77 24.20
C PRO A 491 17.25 -13.32 24.48
N GLU A 492 18.29 -12.81 23.83
CA GLU A 492 18.82 -11.46 24.04
C GLU A 492 17.84 -10.36 23.61
N THR A 493 17.02 -10.65 22.58
CA THR A 493 15.97 -9.72 22.13
C THR A 493 14.78 -9.72 23.08
N LEU A 494 14.48 -10.85 23.72
CA LEU A 494 13.35 -11.03 24.65
C LEU A 494 13.58 -10.37 26.02
N GLU A 495 14.82 -10.04 26.35
CA GLU A 495 15.16 -9.33 27.57
C GLU A 495 14.65 -7.90 27.59
N VAL A 496 14.43 -7.27 26.43
CA VAL A 496 13.86 -5.91 26.36
C VAL A 496 12.36 -5.97 26.64
N ARG A 497 11.90 -5.25 27.67
CA ARG A 497 10.51 -5.32 28.14
C ARG A 497 9.81 -3.97 28.18
N TYR A 498 8.61 -3.91 27.64
CA TYR A 498 7.67 -2.81 27.83
C TYR A 498 6.62 -3.21 28.87
N ARG A 499 6.52 -2.46 29.98
CA ARG A 499 5.58 -2.76 31.09
C ARG A 499 5.66 -4.22 31.56
N GLY A 500 6.89 -4.77 31.63
CA GLY A 500 7.16 -6.15 32.03
C GLY A 500 6.99 -7.21 30.94
N ARG A 501 6.50 -6.84 29.75
CA ARG A 501 6.23 -7.74 28.61
C ARG A 501 7.29 -7.63 27.52
N SER A 502 7.79 -8.78 27.05
CA SER A 502 8.69 -8.86 25.89
C SER A 502 7.95 -8.64 24.57
N VAL A 503 8.69 -8.50 23.47
CA VAL A 503 8.06 -8.41 22.12
C VAL A 503 7.30 -9.68 21.74
N ALA A 504 7.75 -10.86 22.19
CA ALA A 504 7.04 -12.11 21.96
C ALA A 504 5.77 -12.17 22.80
N ASP A 505 5.82 -11.76 24.07
CA ASP A 505 4.65 -11.72 24.95
C ASP A 505 3.55 -10.83 24.33
N VAL A 506 3.92 -9.68 23.76
CA VAL A 506 2.99 -8.78 23.08
C VAL A 506 2.34 -9.44 21.85
N LEU A 507 3.09 -10.27 21.11
CA LEU A 507 2.54 -11.02 19.96
C LEU A 507 1.62 -12.17 20.41
N GLU A 508 1.80 -12.72 21.61
CA GLU A 508 0.93 -13.77 22.18
C GLU A 508 -0.32 -13.24 22.88
N MET A 509 -0.37 -11.92 23.15
CA MET A 509 -1.54 -11.26 23.72
C MET A 509 -2.69 -11.18 22.71
N SER A 510 -3.92 -11.24 23.22
CA SER A 510 -5.10 -10.98 22.41
C SER A 510 -5.16 -9.50 22.01
N CYS A 511 -5.88 -9.17 20.92
CA CYS A 511 -6.06 -7.78 20.50
C CYS A 511 -6.68 -6.92 21.62
N GLY A 512 -7.61 -7.48 22.40
CA GLY A 512 -8.22 -6.81 23.55
C GLY A 512 -7.25 -6.57 24.72
N GLU A 513 -6.40 -7.54 25.05
CA GLU A 513 -5.35 -7.37 26.07
C GLU A 513 -4.31 -6.33 25.62
N ALA A 514 -3.91 -6.38 24.34
CA ALA A 514 -2.97 -5.41 23.77
C ALA A 514 -3.55 -4.00 23.76
N LEU A 515 -4.86 -3.84 23.51
CA LEU A 515 -5.53 -2.54 23.54
C LEU A 515 -5.41 -1.89 24.92
N GLN A 516 -5.55 -2.66 25.99
CA GLN A 516 -5.35 -2.19 27.37
C GLN A 516 -3.89 -1.84 27.65
N LEU A 517 -2.94 -2.65 27.16
CA LEU A 517 -1.50 -2.41 27.36
C LEU A 517 -1.03 -1.09 26.73
N PHE A 518 -1.55 -0.77 25.55
CA PHE A 518 -1.16 0.40 24.74
C PHE A 518 -2.20 1.53 24.76
N GLU A 519 -3.05 1.59 25.79
CA GLU A 519 -4.11 2.60 25.87
C GLU A 519 -3.56 4.05 25.80
N ASP A 520 -2.37 4.30 26.32
CA ASP A 520 -1.75 5.63 26.36
C ASP A 520 -1.08 6.04 25.04
N ILE A 521 -1.10 5.20 24.00
CA ILE A 521 -0.43 5.47 22.71
C ILE A 521 -1.48 5.54 21.60
N PRO A 522 -1.93 6.76 21.21
CA PRO A 522 -3.08 6.94 20.31
C PRO A 522 -2.97 6.20 18.98
N LYS A 523 -1.77 6.23 18.37
CA LYS A 523 -1.51 5.60 17.06
C LYS A 523 -1.69 4.07 17.10
N ILE A 524 -1.26 3.44 18.20
CA ILE A 524 -1.39 1.99 18.40
C ILE A 524 -2.82 1.65 18.84
N ARG A 525 -3.37 2.41 19.80
CA ARG A 525 -4.75 2.31 20.29
C ARG A 525 -5.77 2.32 19.15
N ARG A 526 -5.65 3.24 18.18
CA ARG A 526 -6.57 3.34 17.03
C ARG A 526 -6.67 2.03 16.25
N ILE A 527 -5.53 1.41 15.92
CA ILE A 527 -5.49 0.18 15.12
C ILE A 527 -6.01 -1.01 15.92
N LEU A 528 -5.67 -1.09 17.21
CA LEU A 528 -6.18 -2.14 18.09
C LEU A 528 -7.68 -2.02 18.32
N GLN A 529 -8.20 -0.79 18.43
CA GLN A 529 -9.62 -0.53 18.56
C GLN A 529 -10.37 -0.99 17.31
N THR A 530 -9.86 -0.73 16.09
CA THR A 530 -10.51 -1.21 14.86
C THR A 530 -10.56 -2.74 14.79
N LEU A 531 -9.50 -3.44 15.23
CA LEU A 531 -9.49 -4.90 15.36
C LEU A 531 -10.53 -5.41 16.37
N CYS A 532 -10.67 -4.75 17.52
CA CYS A 532 -11.66 -5.12 18.53
C CYS A 532 -13.10 -4.82 18.06
N ASP A 533 -13.30 -3.70 17.36
CA ASP A 533 -14.61 -3.27 16.86
C ASP A 533 -15.17 -4.22 15.80
N VAL A 534 -14.30 -4.83 14.97
CA VAL A 534 -14.71 -5.91 14.04
C VAL A 534 -14.92 -7.26 14.74
N GLY A 535 -14.76 -7.33 16.06
CA GLY A 535 -14.98 -8.54 16.86
C GLY A 535 -13.80 -9.52 16.86
N LEU A 536 -12.56 -9.05 16.69
CA LEU A 536 -11.33 -9.85 16.79
C LEU A 536 -10.57 -9.61 18.10
N ASP A 537 -11.26 -9.19 19.15
CA ASP A 537 -10.69 -8.92 20.48
C ASP A 537 -9.98 -10.14 21.09
N TYR A 538 -10.41 -11.34 20.71
CA TYR A 538 -9.87 -12.61 21.17
C TYR A 538 -8.65 -13.12 20.38
N VAL A 539 -8.42 -12.62 19.16
CA VAL A 539 -7.34 -13.10 18.28
C VAL A 539 -5.99 -12.61 18.79
N ALA A 540 -5.00 -13.49 18.81
CA ALA A 540 -3.64 -13.11 19.20
C ALA A 540 -2.95 -12.29 18.09
N LEU A 541 -2.23 -11.23 18.46
CA LEU A 541 -1.58 -10.33 17.50
C LEU A 541 -0.62 -11.02 16.53
N GLY A 542 0.10 -12.03 17.03
CA GLY A 542 1.06 -12.85 16.31
C GLY A 542 0.49 -14.12 15.70
N GLN A 543 -0.82 -14.39 15.82
CA GLN A 543 -1.44 -15.61 15.29
C GLN A 543 -1.17 -15.74 13.80
N SER A 544 -0.73 -16.94 13.37
CA SER A 544 -0.39 -17.21 11.98
C SER A 544 -1.60 -16.98 11.08
N ALA A 545 -1.41 -16.24 9.99
CA ALA A 545 -2.43 -16.00 8.98
C ALA A 545 -3.00 -17.31 8.39
N ALA A 546 -2.20 -18.37 8.32
CA ALA A 546 -2.63 -19.68 7.85
C ALA A 546 -3.59 -20.40 8.82
N THR A 547 -3.61 -19.97 10.08
CA THR A 547 -4.48 -20.53 11.14
C THR A 547 -5.73 -19.69 11.38
N LEU A 548 -5.88 -18.55 10.70
CA LEU A 548 -7.09 -17.73 10.77
C LEU A 548 -8.17 -18.35 9.91
N SER A 549 -9.42 -18.30 10.38
CA SER A 549 -10.57 -18.66 9.55
C SER A 549 -10.75 -17.67 8.40
N GLY A 550 -11.49 -18.05 7.35
CA GLY A 550 -11.79 -17.16 6.22
C GLY A 550 -12.45 -15.85 6.67
N GLY A 551 -13.42 -15.93 7.60
CA GLY A 551 -14.08 -14.78 8.19
C GLY A 551 -13.17 -13.94 9.11
N GLU A 552 -12.24 -14.55 9.84
CA GLU A 552 -11.22 -13.81 10.61
C GLU A 552 -10.26 -13.05 9.69
N ALA A 553 -9.74 -13.71 8.65
CA ALA A 553 -8.88 -13.10 7.65
C ALA A 553 -9.58 -11.91 6.98
N GLN A 554 -10.86 -12.07 6.61
CA GLN A 554 -11.67 -10.99 6.04
C GLN A 554 -11.81 -9.80 7.00
N ARG A 555 -12.09 -10.05 8.28
CA ARG A 555 -12.21 -9.00 9.31
C ARG A 555 -10.88 -8.28 9.58
N VAL A 556 -9.74 -8.98 9.53
CA VAL A 556 -8.42 -8.34 9.61
C VAL A 556 -8.19 -7.39 8.43
N LYS A 557 -8.59 -7.78 7.21
CA LYS A 557 -8.52 -6.89 6.03
C LYS A 557 -9.38 -5.66 6.21
N LEU A 558 -10.61 -5.84 6.70
CA LEU A 558 -11.54 -4.74 6.99
C LEU A 558 -10.94 -3.78 8.03
N ALA A 559 -10.41 -4.30 9.13
CA ALA A 559 -9.76 -3.53 10.18
C ALA A 559 -8.53 -2.75 9.68
N ALA A 560 -7.73 -3.35 8.79
CA ALA A 560 -6.57 -2.70 8.19
C ALA A 560 -6.96 -1.50 7.31
N GLU A 561 -8.10 -1.56 6.62
CA GLU A 561 -8.57 -0.44 5.82
C GLU A 561 -9.26 0.64 6.68
N LEU A 562 -9.99 0.26 7.74
CA LEU A 562 -10.54 1.19 8.73
C LEU A 562 -9.46 1.97 9.48
N ALA A 563 -8.28 1.36 9.67
CA ALA A 563 -7.15 2.01 10.33
C ALA A 563 -6.55 3.15 9.48
N ARG A 564 -6.77 3.15 8.16
CA ARG A 564 -6.19 4.15 7.25
C ARG A 564 -7.00 5.46 7.25
N PRO A 565 -6.37 6.59 6.91
CA PRO A 565 -7.09 7.85 6.72
C PRO A 565 -8.10 7.70 5.58
N ASP A 566 -9.33 8.11 5.84
CA ASP A 566 -10.44 7.96 4.92
C ASP A 566 -10.71 9.25 4.12
N THR A 567 -11.22 9.12 2.90
CA THR A 567 -11.52 10.23 2.00
C THR A 567 -13.02 10.50 1.87
N GLY A 568 -13.88 9.64 2.43
CA GLY A 568 -15.33 9.65 2.28
C GLY A 568 -15.81 9.33 0.86
N ARG A 569 -14.94 8.82 -0.01
CA ARG A 569 -15.23 8.50 -1.43
C ARG A 569 -14.73 7.12 -1.84
N THR A 570 -14.53 6.23 -0.88
CA THR A 570 -14.09 4.85 -1.13
C THR A 570 -15.29 3.92 -1.33
N LEU A 571 -15.19 3.00 -2.29
CA LEU A 571 -16.13 1.89 -2.47
C LEU A 571 -15.54 0.61 -1.85
N TYR A 572 -16.20 0.09 -0.82
CA TYR A 572 -15.89 -1.21 -0.22
C TYR A 572 -16.78 -2.28 -0.83
N VAL A 573 -16.19 -3.37 -1.30
CA VAL A 573 -16.87 -4.55 -1.83
C VAL A 573 -16.55 -5.72 -0.91
N LEU A 574 -17.57 -6.28 -0.24
CA LEU A 574 -17.44 -7.40 0.67
C LEU A 574 -18.23 -8.59 0.12
N ASP A 575 -17.58 -9.74 0.06
CA ASP A 575 -18.19 -11.01 -0.35
C ASP A 575 -18.52 -11.85 0.88
N GLU A 576 -19.83 -12.06 1.13
CA GLU A 576 -20.39 -12.83 2.25
C GLU A 576 -19.68 -12.56 3.60
N PRO A 577 -19.67 -11.31 4.10
CA PRO A 577 -18.97 -10.98 5.34
C PRO A 577 -19.56 -11.62 6.60
N THR A 578 -20.71 -12.29 6.53
CA THR A 578 -21.32 -13.02 7.65
C THR A 578 -20.86 -14.47 7.81
N THR A 579 -20.04 -15.00 6.90
CA THR A 579 -19.48 -16.35 7.03
C THR A 579 -18.68 -16.49 8.33
N GLY A 580 -18.90 -17.55 9.10
CA GLY A 580 -18.20 -17.78 10.36
C GLY A 580 -18.69 -16.93 11.53
N LEU A 581 -19.81 -16.21 11.42
CA LEU A 581 -20.27 -15.26 12.45
C LEU A 581 -21.55 -15.70 13.17
N HIS A 582 -21.47 -15.71 14.49
CA HIS A 582 -22.64 -15.81 15.36
C HIS A 582 -23.47 -14.51 15.29
N PHE A 583 -24.76 -14.58 15.63
CA PHE A 583 -25.70 -13.45 15.59
C PHE A 583 -25.22 -12.18 16.31
N ASP A 584 -24.49 -12.34 17.41
CA ASP A 584 -23.92 -11.20 18.16
C ASP A 584 -22.75 -10.53 17.42
N ASP A 585 -21.97 -11.29 16.68
CA ASP A 585 -20.85 -10.76 15.89
C ASP A 585 -21.34 -10.11 14.60
N ILE A 586 -22.45 -10.58 14.03
CA ILE A 586 -23.15 -9.88 12.92
C ILE A 586 -23.54 -8.46 13.35
N VAL A 587 -23.99 -8.26 14.60
CA VAL A 587 -24.31 -6.92 15.11
C VAL A 587 -23.07 -6.02 15.12
N LYS A 588 -21.94 -6.51 15.64
CA LYS A 588 -20.68 -5.75 15.66
C LYS A 588 -20.21 -5.41 14.24
N LEU A 589 -20.27 -6.38 13.32
CA LEU A 589 -19.95 -6.17 11.92
C LEU A 589 -20.82 -5.08 11.29
N LEU A 590 -22.14 -5.13 11.49
CA LEU A 590 -23.08 -4.14 10.97
C LEU A 590 -22.81 -2.74 11.53
N GLU A 591 -22.45 -2.63 12.81
CA GLU A 591 -22.03 -1.35 13.40
C GLU A 591 -20.81 -0.80 12.65
N VAL A 592 -19.80 -1.63 12.38
CA VAL A 592 -18.60 -1.22 11.63
C VAL A 592 -18.96 -0.82 10.19
N LEU A 593 -19.77 -1.60 9.48
CA LEU A 593 -20.18 -1.27 8.11
C LEU A 593 -20.97 0.04 8.07
N HIS A 594 -21.84 0.28 9.04
CA HIS A 594 -22.55 1.55 9.14
C HIS A 594 -21.64 2.73 9.45
N ARG A 595 -20.58 2.55 10.27
CA ARG A 595 -19.56 3.58 10.49
C ARG A 595 -18.87 3.95 9.19
N LEU A 596 -18.47 2.97 8.37
CA LEU A 596 -17.87 3.24 7.05
C LEU A 596 -18.80 4.10 6.18
N VAL A 597 -20.09 3.77 6.14
CA VAL A 597 -21.04 4.54 5.34
C VAL A 597 -21.30 5.93 5.93
N ASP A 598 -21.30 6.08 7.26
CA ASP A 598 -21.46 7.38 7.93
C ASP A 598 -20.28 8.34 7.66
N LEU A 599 -19.08 7.82 7.31
CA LEU A 599 -17.95 8.63 6.80
C LEU A 599 -18.20 9.22 5.39
N GLY A 600 -19.20 8.71 4.67
CA GLY A 600 -19.50 9.06 3.29
C GLY A 600 -19.09 7.98 2.28
N ASN A 601 -18.42 6.90 2.73
CA ASN A 601 -18.06 5.79 1.85
C ASN A 601 -19.29 4.99 1.40
N THR A 602 -19.08 4.22 0.34
CA THR A 602 -20.08 3.27 -0.15
C THR A 602 -19.66 1.87 0.24
N VAL A 603 -20.58 1.11 0.84
CA VAL A 603 -20.33 -0.28 1.22
C VAL A 603 -21.29 -1.16 0.42
N LEU A 604 -20.73 -2.00 -0.43
CA LEU A 604 -21.45 -2.99 -1.23
C LEU A 604 -21.16 -4.38 -0.67
N VAL A 605 -22.21 -5.10 -0.30
CA VAL A 605 -22.12 -6.46 0.27
C VAL A 605 -22.83 -7.46 -0.64
N ILE A 606 -22.19 -8.57 -0.96
CA ILE A 606 -22.85 -9.75 -1.52
C ILE A 606 -23.30 -10.59 -0.33
N GLU A 607 -24.60 -10.78 -0.16
CA GLU A 607 -25.12 -11.43 1.04
C GLU A 607 -26.36 -12.28 0.77
N HIS A 608 -26.49 -13.31 1.61
CA HIS A 608 -27.63 -14.21 1.69
C HIS A 608 -28.31 -14.13 3.07
N ASN A 609 -27.62 -13.61 4.08
CA ASN A 609 -28.14 -13.49 5.42
C ASN A 609 -29.19 -12.36 5.52
N LEU A 610 -30.42 -12.75 5.87
CA LEU A 610 -31.56 -11.83 5.98
C LEU A 610 -31.35 -10.72 7.02
N ASP A 611 -30.55 -10.96 8.06
CA ASP A 611 -30.25 -9.95 9.08
C ASP A 611 -29.37 -8.82 8.57
N VAL A 612 -28.50 -9.07 7.57
CA VAL A 612 -27.73 -8.02 6.91
C VAL A 612 -28.55 -7.36 5.82
N ILE A 613 -29.27 -8.15 5.03
CA ILE A 613 -30.12 -7.66 3.93
C ILE A 613 -31.15 -6.64 4.45
N LYS A 614 -31.79 -6.89 5.61
CA LYS A 614 -32.76 -5.96 6.19
C LYS A 614 -32.15 -4.65 6.70
N GLN A 615 -30.84 -4.59 6.97
CA GLN A 615 -30.12 -3.38 7.38
C GLN A 615 -29.67 -2.52 6.19
N ALA A 616 -29.63 -3.08 4.99
CA ALA A 616 -29.17 -2.38 3.79
C ALA A 616 -30.07 -1.18 3.47
N ASP A 617 -29.48 -0.07 3.05
CA ASP A 617 -30.22 1.09 2.56
C ASP A 617 -30.81 0.82 1.17
N TRP A 618 -30.18 -0.07 0.39
CA TRP A 618 -30.56 -0.44 -0.97
C TRP A 618 -30.28 -1.93 -1.23
N ILE A 619 -31.15 -2.59 -1.98
CA ILE A 619 -31.01 -3.98 -2.41
C ILE A 619 -31.02 -4.03 -3.94
N ILE A 620 -30.16 -4.87 -4.51
CA ILE A 620 -30.17 -5.27 -5.92
C ILE A 620 -30.30 -6.79 -5.96
N ASP A 621 -31.45 -7.30 -6.39
CA ASP A 621 -31.73 -8.73 -6.44
C ASP A 621 -31.50 -9.28 -7.85
N ILE A 622 -30.58 -10.25 -7.97
CA ILE A 622 -30.20 -10.88 -9.25
C ILE A 622 -30.79 -12.30 -9.33
N GLY A 623 -31.45 -12.62 -10.44
CA GLY A 623 -32.16 -13.88 -10.61
C GLY A 623 -32.92 -13.95 -11.94
N PRO A 624 -34.14 -14.54 -11.99
CA PRO A 624 -34.89 -15.14 -10.86
C PRO A 624 -34.36 -16.51 -10.41
N GLU A 625 -33.72 -17.26 -11.32
CA GLU A 625 -33.15 -18.58 -11.03
C GLU A 625 -31.62 -18.57 -11.18
N ALA A 626 -30.99 -19.72 -10.96
CA ALA A 626 -29.55 -19.92 -11.11
C ALA A 626 -29.16 -20.26 -12.56
N GLY A 627 -27.88 -20.07 -12.90
CA GLY A 627 -27.31 -20.49 -14.18
C GLY A 627 -27.97 -19.82 -15.38
N ALA A 628 -28.41 -20.61 -16.37
CA ALA A 628 -28.98 -20.10 -17.61
C ALA A 628 -30.29 -19.31 -17.41
N GLY A 629 -31.06 -19.63 -16.37
CA GLY A 629 -32.30 -18.96 -15.97
C GLY A 629 -32.11 -17.72 -15.11
N GLY A 630 -30.85 -17.37 -14.79
CA GLY A 630 -30.48 -16.17 -14.03
C GLY A 630 -29.94 -15.03 -14.89
N GLY A 631 -29.15 -14.18 -14.25
CA GLY A 631 -28.42 -13.10 -14.89
C GLY A 631 -29.25 -11.87 -15.23
N GLN A 632 -30.43 -11.70 -14.61
CA GLN A 632 -31.30 -10.53 -14.75
C GLN A 632 -31.48 -9.83 -13.41
N VAL A 633 -31.77 -8.52 -13.44
CA VAL A 633 -32.19 -7.78 -12.25
C VAL A 633 -33.68 -8.05 -12.03
N VAL A 634 -34.01 -8.70 -10.91
CA VAL A 634 -35.39 -9.06 -10.56
C VAL A 634 -36.08 -7.90 -9.87
N ALA A 635 -35.44 -7.34 -8.86
CA ALA A 635 -35.95 -6.21 -8.09
C ALA A 635 -34.79 -5.33 -7.63
N MET A 636 -35.08 -4.04 -7.45
CA MET A 636 -34.11 -3.08 -6.94
C MET A 636 -34.86 -1.99 -6.15
N GLY A 637 -34.31 -1.57 -5.02
CA GLY A 637 -34.95 -0.57 -4.17
C GLY A 637 -34.52 -0.68 -2.71
N THR A 638 -35.19 0.07 -1.83
CA THR A 638 -35.14 -0.22 -0.39
C THR A 638 -35.67 -1.64 -0.09
N PRO A 639 -35.28 -2.27 1.03
CA PRO A 639 -35.83 -3.56 1.46
C PRO A 639 -37.36 -3.65 1.39
N GLU A 640 -38.05 -2.62 1.86
CA GLU A 640 -39.52 -2.53 1.84
C GLU A 640 -40.07 -2.42 0.41
N GLU A 641 -39.40 -1.67 -0.48
CA GLU A 641 -39.79 -1.56 -1.88
C GLU A 641 -39.61 -2.87 -2.65
N VAL A 642 -38.54 -3.62 -2.38
CA VAL A 642 -38.27 -4.91 -3.01
C VAL A 642 -39.34 -5.94 -2.62
N VAL A 643 -39.75 -5.99 -1.34
CA VAL A 643 -40.87 -6.82 -0.88
C VAL A 643 -42.17 -6.45 -1.61
N ARG A 644 -42.51 -5.16 -1.66
CA ARG A 644 -43.70 -4.68 -2.37
C ARG A 644 -43.67 -5.01 -3.87
N GLN A 645 -42.51 -4.92 -4.53
CA GLN A 645 -42.36 -5.27 -5.95
C GLN A 645 -42.69 -6.76 -6.17
N ALA A 646 -42.23 -7.65 -5.28
CA ALA A 646 -42.51 -9.08 -5.35
C ALA A 646 -43.98 -9.43 -5.06
N GLU A 647 -44.66 -8.72 -4.15
CA GLU A 647 -46.10 -8.88 -3.92
C GLU A 647 -46.94 -8.53 -5.14
N VAL A 648 -46.54 -7.49 -5.87
CA VAL A 648 -47.16 -7.10 -7.15
C VAL A 648 -46.88 -8.15 -8.23
N ALA A 649 -45.63 -8.63 -8.35
CA ALA A 649 -45.27 -9.66 -9.33
C ALA A 649 -45.93 -11.03 -9.07
N SER A 650 -46.19 -11.38 -7.80
CA SER A 650 -46.87 -12.62 -7.40
C SER A 650 -48.40 -12.57 -7.44
N GLY A 651 -48.98 -11.41 -7.79
CA GLY A 651 -50.43 -11.23 -7.91
C GLY A 651 -51.19 -11.22 -6.57
N LYS A 652 -50.48 -11.12 -5.43
CA LYS A 652 -51.08 -11.09 -4.09
C LYS A 652 -51.63 -9.72 -3.68
N ALA A 653 -51.25 -8.64 -4.39
CA ALA A 653 -51.73 -7.29 -4.14
C ALA A 653 -52.63 -6.77 -5.28
N GLU A 654 -53.83 -6.25 -4.96
CA GLU A 654 -54.63 -5.45 -5.91
C GLU A 654 -53.81 -4.22 -6.33
N SER A 655 -53.77 -3.95 -7.65
CA SER A 655 -53.10 -2.78 -8.21
C SER A 655 -53.57 -1.49 -7.51
N ALA A 656 -52.76 -0.96 -6.58
CA ALA A 656 -53.05 0.33 -5.96
C ALA A 656 -53.12 1.39 -7.07
N LYS A 657 -54.31 1.97 -7.30
CA LYS A 657 -54.55 3.01 -8.31
C LYS A 657 -53.46 4.10 -8.21
N PRO A 658 -52.81 4.48 -9.31
CA PRO A 658 -51.77 5.51 -9.26
C PRO A 658 -52.40 6.84 -8.82
N ARG A 659 -52.00 7.38 -7.67
CA ARG A 659 -52.36 8.74 -7.24
C ARG A 659 -51.94 9.71 -8.36
N LYS A 660 -52.91 10.42 -8.96
CA LYS A 660 -52.70 11.45 -10.00
C LYS A 660 -51.75 12.55 -9.48
N ARG A 661 -50.46 12.48 -9.80
CA ARG A 661 -49.50 13.60 -9.65
C ARG A 661 -49.38 14.35 -10.99
N LYS A 662 -49.50 15.68 -10.93
CA LYS A 662 -49.54 16.61 -12.08
C LYS A 662 -48.29 16.46 -12.96
N LYS A 663 -48.50 16.47 -14.29
CA LYS A 663 -47.47 16.58 -15.32
C LYS A 663 -46.66 17.86 -15.12
N THR A 664 -45.38 17.74 -14.80
CA THR A 664 -44.37 18.76 -15.10
C THR A 664 -43.35 18.14 -16.05
N THR A 665 -43.26 18.75 -17.22
CA THR A 665 -42.39 18.45 -18.35
C THR A 665 -40.98 18.96 -18.07
N THR A 666 -39.98 18.06 -18.02
CA THR A 666 -38.61 18.16 -18.59
C THR A 666 -37.71 17.08 -17.97
N ASP A 667 -37.17 16.20 -18.82
CA ASP A 667 -35.98 15.33 -18.70
C ASP A 667 -35.60 14.68 -17.36
N SER A 668 -36.01 13.42 -17.20
CA SER A 668 -35.11 12.25 -17.00
C SER A 668 -35.95 10.97 -16.93
N ALA A 669 -36.21 10.39 -18.09
CA ALA A 669 -36.94 9.13 -18.23
C ALA A 669 -35.99 7.93 -18.09
N PHE A 670 -35.83 7.42 -16.87
CA PHE A 670 -35.53 6.01 -16.61
C PHE A 670 -36.47 5.53 -15.51
N ARG A 671 -37.68 5.13 -15.92
CA ARG A 671 -38.51 4.23 -15.11
C ARG A 671 -37.96 2.84 -15.40
N PHE A 672 -37.33 2.19 -14.42
CA PHE A 672 -37.10 0.76 -14.53
C PHE A 672 -38.46 0.08 -14.72
N PRO A 673 -38.66 -0.74 -15.77
CA PRO A 673 -39.86 -1.55 -15.85
C PRO A 673 -39.90 -2.42 -14.60
N LEU A 674 -41.00 -2.39 -13.86
CA LEU A 674 -41.28 -3.42 -12.85
C LEU A 674 -41.09 -4.76 -13.55
N SER A 675 -40.00 -5.46 -13.24
CA SER A 675 -39.80 -6.78 -13.81
C SER A 675 -40.95 -7.64 -13.27
N ALA A 676 -41.61 -8.40 -14.14
CA ALA A 676 -42.65 -9.34 -13.71
C ALA A 676 -42.05 -10.60 -13.05
N LEU A 677 -40.75 -10.57 -12.73
CA LEU A 677 -39.99 -11.71 -12.26
C LEU A 677 -40.11 -11.82 -10.75
N TYR A 678 -40.23 -13.05 -10.26
CA TYR A 678 -40.39 -13.34 -8.85
C TYR A 678 -39.05 -13.23 -8.11
N SER A 679 -39.01 -12.46 -7.02
CA SER A 679 -37.84 -12.36 -6.14
C SER A 679 -37.97 -13.33 -4.98
N HIS A 680 -37.10 -14.35 -4.95
CA HIS A 680 -37.01 -15.29 -3.83
C HIS A 680 -36.51 -14.60 -2.55
N THR A 681 -35.60 -13.63 -2.68
CA THR A 681 -35.12 -12.82 -1.55
C THR A 681 -36.25 -12.03 -0.92
N ALA A 682 -37.06 -11.35 -1.72
CA ALA A 682 -38.20 -10.56 -1.24
C ALA A 682 -39.23 -11.41 -0.47
N ALA A 683 -39.50 -12.63 -0.96
CA ALA A 683 -40.42 -13.54 -0.30
C ALA A 683 -39.93 -13.99 1.08
N ALA A 684 -38.62 -14.21 1.23
CA ALA A 684 -38.01 -14.53 2.52
C ALA A 684 -37.91 -13.30 3.45
N LEU A 685 -37.68 -12.11 2.90
CA LEU A 685 -37.49 -10.88 3.65
C LEU A 685 -38.78 -10.29 4.23
N GLY A 686 -39.92 -10.46 3.55
CA GLY A 686 -41.22 -9.92 3.98
C GLY A 686 -41.58 -10.24 5.44
N PRO A 687 -41.64 -11.53 5.84
CA PRO A 687 -41.93 -11.91 7.23
C PRO A 687 -40.94 -11.33 8.25
N VAL A 688 -39.66 -11.19 7.87
CA VAL A 688 -38.60 -10.67 8.75
C VAL A 688 -38.77 -9.16 9.00
N LEU A 689 -39.16 -8.40 7.97
CA LEU A 689 -39.46 -6.97 8.11
C LEU A 689 -40.71 -6.74 8.95
N GLU A 690 -41.76 -7.55 8.77
CA GLU A 690 -43.00 -7.45 9.55
C GLU A 690 -42.79 -7.76 11.04
N ALA A 691 -41.97 -8.76 11.36
CA ALA A 691 -41.74 -9.20 12.74
C ALA A 691 -41.10 -8.11 13.63
N GLY A 692 -40.24 -7.23 13.08
CA GLY A 692 -39.43 -6.31 13.87
C GLY A 692 -38.45 -7.04 14.81
N PRO A 693 -37.77 -6.37 15.76
CA PRO A 693 -38.03 -5.01 16.25
C PRO A 693 -37.48 -3.91 15.33
N HIS A 694 -38.09 -2.72 15.34
CA HIS A 694 -37.65 -1.57 14.56
C HIS A 694 -36.98 -0.51 15.45
N LYS A 695 -35.78 -0.07 15.11
CA LYS A 695 -34.99 0.91 15.90
C LYS A 695 -34.38 2.00 15.01
N THR A 696 -34.21 3.20 15.54
CA THR A 696 -33.48 4.28 14.85
C THR A 696 -31.97 4.04 14.95
N ARG A 697 -31.26 4.08 13.82
CA ARG A 697 -29.80 3.98 13.74
C ARG A 697 -29.16 5.21 14.38
N LYS A 698 -28.15 5.00 15.22
CA LYS A 698 -27.29 6.07 15.75
C LYS A 698 -26.22 6.41 14.72
N VAL A 699 -26.01 7.68 14.44
CA VAL A 699 -24.91 8.16 13.58
C VAL A 699 -23.63 8.19 14.42
N TYR A 700 -22.55 7.65 13.88
CA TYR A 700 -21.25 7.62 14.58
C TYR A 700 -20.54 8.98 14.53
N ASP A 701 -20.01 9.44 15.67
CA ASP A 701 -19.25 10.68 15.77
C ASP A 701 -17.73 10.40 15.75
N PHE A 702 -17.12 10.64 14.59
CA PHE A 702 -15.68 10.44 14.40
C PHE A 702 -14.82 11.46 15.14
N ALA A 703 -15.29 12.69 15.30
CA ALA A 703 -14.52 13.75 15.94
C ALA A 703 -14.34 13.48 17.44
N ALA A 704 -15.37 12.94 18.09
CA ALA A 704 -15.28 12.51 19.48
C ALA A 704 -14.35 11.29 19.68
N ALA A 705 -14.31 10.37 18.71
CA ALA A 705 -13.48 9.17 18.79
C ALA A 705 -11.98 9.44 18.56
N GLU A 706 -11.64 10.45 17.76
CA GLU A 706 -10.25 10.84 17.45
C GLU A 706 -9.64 11.87 18.42
N ALA A 707 -10.39 12.37 19.39
CA ALA A 707 -9.88 13.33 20.35
C ALA A 707 -8.80 12.71 21.26
N ASN A 708 -7.67 13.41 21.39
CA ASN A 708 -6.62 13.03 22.33
C ASN A 708 -7.18 13.04 23.76
N ARG A 709 -6.82 12.03 24.53
CA ARG A 709 -7.16 11.88 25.94
C ARG A 709 -6.05 12.47 26.81
N GLU A 710 -6.42 12.88 28.01
CA GLU A 710 -5.45 13.30 29.02
C GLU A 710 -4.56 12.10 29.40
N GLY A 711 -3.24 12.22 29.20
CA GLY A 711 -2.27 11.13 29.43
C GLY A 711 -1.74 10.44 28.17
N ASP A 712 -2.20 10.82 26.97
CA ASP A 712 -1.66 10.30 25.70
C ASP A 712 -0.18 10.67 25.50
N ILE A 713 0.66 9.70 25.13
CA ILE A 713 2.12 9.84 24.93
C ILE A 713 2.47 9.58 23.47
N GLU A 714 3.30 10.45 22.88
CA GLU A 714 3.88 10.20 21.55
C GLU A 714 5.05 9.20 21.63
N ILE A 715 5.17 8.32 20.62
CA ILE A 715 6.21 7.27 20.59
C ILE A 715 7.63 7.87 20.67
N SER A 716 7.83 9.09 20.16
CA SER A 716 9.12 9.79 20.23
C SER A 716 9.49 10.29 21.63
N GLU A 717 8.49 10.64 22.45
CA GLU A 717 8.68 11.18 23.81
C GLU A 717 9.01 10.06 24.82
N LEU A 718 8.79 8.81 24.41
CA LEU A 718 9.05 7.61 25.20
C LEU A 718 10.56 7.45 25.45
N GLY A 719 10.96 7.70 26.71
CA GLY A 719 12.35 7.60 27.15
C GLY A 719 13.18 8.89 27.02
N GLU A 720 12.58 10.04 26.68
CA GLU A 720 13.29 11.34 26.74
C GLU A 720 13.66 11.75 28.18
N ASN A 721 12.85 11.34 29.16
CA ASN A 721 13.08 11.65 30.57
C ASN A 721 14.14 10.75 31.24
N VAL A 722 14.63 9.71 30.55
CA VAL A 722 15.61 8.77 31.11
C VAL A 722 16.99 9.15 30.61
N LYS A 723 17.81 9.73 31.50
CA LYS A 723 19.23 9.99 31.21
C LYS A 723 19.95 8.68 30.96
N MET A 724 20.61 8.57 29.82
CA MET A 724 21.37 7.37 29.47
C MET A 724 22.69 7.32 30.24
N PRO A 725 23.31 6.15 30.47
CA PRO A 725 24.57 6.04 31.21
C PRO A 725 25.69 6.92 30.66
N TRP A 726 25.78 7.10 29.34
CA TRP A 726 26.75 8.00 28.72
C TRP A 726 26.45 9.50 28.94
N GLU A 727 25.21 9.86 29.27
CA GLU A 727 24.82 11.23 29.65
C GLU A 727 24.97 11.49 31.15
N ILE A 728 25.01 10.42 31.96
CA ILE A 728 25.25 10.49 33.41
C ILE A 728 26.75 10.54 33.68
N ASP A 729 27.50 9.57 33.15
CA ASP A 729 28.96 9.44 33.28
C ASP A 729 29.54 8.87 31.97
N GLY A 730 29.64 9.75 30.98
CA GLY A 730 30.14 9.39 29.66
C GLY A 730 31.60 8.92 29.67
N HIS A 731 32.44 9.49 30.55
CA HIS A 731 33.83 9.06 30.67
C HIS A 731 33.91 7.59 31.08
N ARG A 732 33.21 7.20 32.15
CA ARG A 732 33.15 5.80 32.60
C ARG A 732 32.50 4.89 31.56
N TRP A 733 31.45 5.33 30.88
CA TRP A 733 30.80 4.56 29.81
C TRP A 733 31.81 4.19 28.71
N HIS A 734 32.56 5.17 28.20
CA HIS A 734 33.47 4.94 27.08
C HIS A 734 34.77 4.23 27.46
N THR A 735 35.19 4.26 28.73
CA THR A 735 36.46 3.68 29.21
C THR A 735 36.29 2.35 29.95
N HIS A 736 35.10 2.04 30.47
CA HIS A 736 34.84 0.82 31.25
C HIS A 736 33.56 0.11 30.78
N ASP A 737 32.40 0.78 30.86
CA ASP A 737 31.07 0.14 30.71
C ASP A 737 30.58 0.02 29.23
N ARG A 738 31.50 0.19 28.28
CA ARG A 738 31.24 0.30 26.83
C ARG A 738 30.71 -1.00 26.22
N VAL A 739 29.85 -0.82 25.21
CA VAL A 739 29.25 -1.91 24.44
C VAL A 739 29.35 -1.61 22.94
N SER A 740 29.52 -2.65 22.12
CA SER A 740 29.61 -2.54 20.67
C SER A 740 28.28 -2.05 20.06
N ARG A 741 28.32 -1.65 18.78
CA ARG A 741 27.11 -1.30 18.01
C ARG A 741 26.06 -2.41 17.99
N ALA A 742 26.50 -3.66 18.10
CA ALA A 742 25.65 -4.85 18.11
C ALA A 742 25.23 -5.31 19.52
N GLY A 743 25.72 -4.66 20.59
CA GLY A 743 25.43 -5.03 21.97
C GLY A 743 26.46 -5.99 22.60
N GLU A 744 27.58 -6.26 21.94
CA GLU A 744 28.63 -7.17 22.43
C GLU A 744 29.61 -6.45 23.38
N PRO A 745 30.25 -7.15 24.32
CA PRO A 745 31.29 -6.56 25.17
C PRO A 745 32.49 -6.10 24.33
N CYS A 746 32.94 -4.86 24.51
CA CYS A 746 34.17 -4.39 23.89
C CYS A 746 35.41 -4.90 24.66
N ARG A 747 36.41 -5.39 23.93
CA ARG A 747 37.63 -6.03 24.44
C ARG A 747 38.91 -5.22 24.25
N TRP A 748 38.88 -4.12 23.49
CA TRP A 748 40.03 -3.19 23.41
C TRP A 748 40.24 -2.46 24.74
N ASP A 749 41.47 -2.07 25.09
CA ASP A 749 41.81 -1.46 26.38
C ASP A 749 41.29 -0.02 26.51
N GLY A 750 40.43 0.20 27.51
CA GLY A 750 39.82 1.50 27.79
C GLY A 750 40.81 2.60 28.17
N LYS A 751 41.98 2.22 28.69
CA LYS A 751 43.06 3.16 29.04
C LYS A 751 43.56 3.97 27.84
N ILE A 752 43.48 3.40 26.63
CA ILE A 752 43.87 4.08 25.39
C ILE A 752 43.12 5.41 25.26
N LEU A 753 41.80 5.37 25.40
CA LEU A 753 40.98 6.57 25.21
C LEU A 753 41.21 7.57 26.34
N ASP A 754 41.28 7.09 27.58
CA ASP A 754 41.48 7.91 28.78
C ASP A 754 42.79 8.72 28.71
N GLN A 755 43.91 8.06 28.40
CA GLN A 755 45.22 8.72 28.38
C GLN A 755 45.43 9.59 27.14
N VAL A 756 44.92 9.17 25.97
CA VAL A 756 45.00 9.98 24.75
C VAL A 756 44.16 11.25 24.90
N GLU A 757 42.95 11.15 25.44
CA GLU A 757 42.10 12.32 25.72
C GLU A 757 42.77 13.27 26.71
N ARG A 758 43.28 12.75 27.82
CA ARG A 758 43.99 13.55 28.82
C ARG A 758 45.19 14.27 28.22
N ARG A 759 46.01 13.58 27.42
CA ARG A 759 47.18 14.17 26.77
C ARG A 759 46.79 15.24 25.75
N ILE A 760 45.68 15.06 25.01
CA ILE A 760 45.15 16.09 24.11
C ILE A 760 44.77 17.36 24.88
N GLN A 761 44.10 17.20 26.03
CA GLN A 761 43.71 18.32 26.90
C GLN A 761 44.93 19.01 27.56
N GLU A 762 46.01 18.28 27.85
CA GLU A 762 47.26 18.85 28.38
C GLU A 762 48.08 19.61 27.32
N LEU A 763 48.10 19.13 26.07
CA LEU A 763 48.88 19.72 24.97
C LEU A 763 48.20 20.93 24.32
N GLY A 764 46.89 21.10 24.52
CA GLY A 764 45.98 21.90 23.70
C GLY A 764 45.03 22.81 24.48
N ASN A 765 44.64 23.96 23.91
CA ASN A 765 43.40 24.64 24.32
C ASN A 765 42.27 24.09 23.45
N PHE A 766 41.66 22.98 23.86
CA PHE A 766 40.48 22.40 23.20
C PHE A 766 39.21 22.67 24.01
N GLY A 767 38.04 22.53 23.39
CA GLY A 767 36.78 22.54 24.12
C GLY A 767 36.66 21.32 25.04
N PRO A 768 35.73 21.33 26.01
CA PRO A 768 35.48 20.16 26.86
C PRO A 768 35.08 18.96 25.99
N THR A 769 35.61 17.79 26.32
CA THR A 769 35.32 16.54 25.61
C THR A 769 33.82 16.22 25.69
N ASN A 770 33.21 15.97 24.53
CA ASN A 770 31.81 15.59 24.43
C ASN A 770 31.68 14.06 24.50
N TRP A 771 31.14 13.60 25.62
CA TRP A 771 30.85 12.19 25.89
C TRP A 771 29.38 11.81 25.68
N ASN A 772 28.52 12.74 25.25
CA ASN A 772 27.06 12.55 25.18
C ASN A 772 26.61 11.74 23.95
N SER A 773 27.37 10.72 23.57
CA SER A 773 27.04 9.85 22.43
C SER A 773 27.50 8.43 22.72
N ARG A 774 26.58 7.47 22.64
CA ARG A 774 26.81 6.05 22.95
C ARG A 774 28.10 5.44 22.37
N THR A 775 28.54 5.85 21.17
CA THR A 775 29.64 5.17 20.44
C THR A 775 30.75 6.09 19.94
N ILE A 776 30.65 7.39 20.17
CA ILE A 776 31.58 8.38 19.65
C ILE A 776 31.94 9.37 20.76
N VAL A 777 33.23 9.55 21.01
CA VAL A 777 33.74 10.62 21.85
C VAL A 777 34.35 11.68 20.95
N GLU A 778 33.96 12.94 21.14
CA GLU A 778 34.40 14.06 20.32
C GLU A 778 35.14 15.10 21.15
N VAL A 779 36.34 15.48 20.71
CA VAL A 779 37.06 16.66 21.20
C VAL A 779 37.02 17.74 20.12
N ALA A 780 36.30 18.81 20.42
CA ALA A 780 36.15 19.95 19.55
C ALA A 780 37.28 20.98 19.73
N ALA A 781 37.55 21.77 18.70
CA ALA A 781 38.35 22.98 18.84
C ALA A 781 37.70 23.97 19.82
N GLU A 782 38.50 24.88 20.39
CA GLU A 782 38.04 25.94 21.29
C GLU A 782 36.93 26.80 20.65
N LYS A 783 37.05 27.10 19.35
CA LYS A 783 36.01 27.77 18.54
C LYS A 783 35.20 26.74 17.76
N LYS A 784 33.87 26.75 17.91
CA LYS A 784 32.95 25.86 17.17
C LYS A 784 33.09 25.92 15.65
N THR A 785 33.59 27.03 15.09
CA THR A 785 33.82 27.23 13.65
C THR A 785 34.93 26.36 13.07
N ASP A 786 35.91 25.97 13.89
CA ASP A 786 37.11 25.26 13.45
C ASP A 786 36.86 23.74 13.39
N GLY A 787 35.74 23.28 13.96
CA GLY A 787 35.26 21.91 13.93
C GLY A 787 35.92 21.01 14.96
N TRP A 788 35.84 19.69 14.75
CA TRP A 788 36.43 18.70 15.64
C TRP A 788 37.90 18.43 15.31
N PHE A 789 38.70 18.19 16.34
CA PHE A 789 40.09 17.74 16.24
C PHE A 789 40.19 16.23 16.35
N PHE A 790 39.51 15.64 17.33
CA PHE A 790 39.60 14.22 17.63
C PHE A 790 38.23 13.54 17.76
N HIS A 791 38.10 12.37 17.14
CA HIS A 791 36.97 11.45 17.24
C HIS A 791 37.47 10.07 17.64
N ALA A 792 37.00 9.55 18.77
CA ALA A 792 37.18 8.15 19.12
C ALA A 792 35.90 7.38 18.82
N ILE A 793 35.99 6.37 17.95
CA ILE A 793 34.90 5.45 17.67
C ILE A 793 35.03 4.25 18.62
N THR A 794 34.21 4.23 19.66
CA THR A 794 34.28 3.25 20.76
C THR A 794 33.35 2.05 20.56
N GLY A 795 32.41 2.12 19.61
CA GLY A 795 31.37 1.11 19.40
C GLY A 795 31.81 -0.14 18.62
N GLU A 796 33.09 -0.43 18.51
CA GLU A 796 33.60 -1.67 17.87
C GLU A 796 34.09 -2.65 18.94
N PRO A 797 33.86 -3.96 18.76
CA PRO A 797 34.14 -4.94 19.81
C PRO A 797 35.64 -5.08 20.09
N TRP A 798 36.47 -5.11 19.04
CA TRP A 798 37.90 -5.45 19.19
C TRP A 798 38.85 -4.26 19.08
N LEU A 799 38.46 -3.14 18.47
CA LEU A 799 39.36 -2.02 18.20
C LEU A 799 38.69 -0.70 18.54
N VAL A 800 39.46 0.25 19.07
CA VAL A 800 39.07 1.66 19.10
C VAL A 800 39.69 2.37 17.90
N LYS A 801 38.88 3.11 17.13
CA LYS A 801 39.39 3.93 16.02
C LYS A 801 39.54 5.36 16.48
N LEU A 802 40.79 5.79 16.61
CA LEU A 802 41.22 7.13 16.94
C LEU A 802 41.37 7.93 15.64
N LYS A 803 40.57 8.98 15.46
CA LYS A 803 40.63 9.84 14.28
C LYS A 803 41.07 11.22 14.68
N PHE A 804 42.09 11.73 13.99
CA PHE A 804 42.67 13.04 14.21
C PHE A 804 42.55 13.86 12.94
N ARG A 805 42.21 15.13 13.11
CA ARG A 805 42.19 16.12 12.04
C ARG A 805 43.41 17.02 12.18
N THR A 806 44.16 17.21 11.10
CA THR A 806 45.33 18.10 11.08
C THR A 806 45.47 18.79 9.72
N ALA A 807 46.44 19.67 9.56
CA ALA A 807 46.69 20.35 8.29
C ALA A 807 47.05 19.36 7.17
N LYS A 808 46.77 19.75 5.91
CA LYS A 808 47.11 18.93 4.75
C LYS A 808 48.60 18.66 4.64
N LYS A 809 48.93 17.41 4.28
CA LYS A 809 50.30 16.93 4.06
C LYS A 809 51.18 16.99 5.32
N THR A 810 50.60 17.06 6.52
CA THR A 810 51.36 16.96 7.78
C THR A 810 51.98 15.58 7.94
N PHE A 811 51.25 14.52 7.55
CA PHE A 811 51.74 13.14 7.66
C PHE A 811 51.76 12.43 6.30
N GLN A 812 52.83 11.66 6.05
CA GLN A 812 52.90 10.70 4.96
C GLN A 812 52.50 9.32 5.49
N ARG A 813 51.59 8.64 4.80
CA ARG A 813 51.01 7.36 5.28
C ARG A 813 52.10 6.31 5.51
N ASP A 814 53.01 6.15 4.56
CA ASP A 814 53.98 5.03 4.59
C ASP A 814 55.04 5.23 5.68
N GLN A 815 55.46 6.48 5.93
CA GLN A 815 56.33 6.80 7.07
C GLN A 815 55.62 6.57 8.41
N LEU A 816 54.37 7.05 8.56
CA LEU A 816 53.62 6.90 9.80
C LEU A 816 53.30 5.42 10.13
N MET A 817 53.18 4.56 9.11
CA MET A 817 53.04 3.12 9.33
C MET A 817 54.32 2.49 9.87
N ILE A 818 55.49 2.96 9.45
CA ILE A 818 56.79 2.50 9.94
C ILE A 818 57.01 3.00 11.37
N ASP A 819 56.74 4.29 11.62
CA ASP A 819 56.99 4.91 12.92
C ASP A 819 56.11 4.31 14.03
N LEU A 820 54.84 4.00 13.74
CA LEU A 820 53.92 3.42 14.72
C LEU A 820 54.02 1.90 14.86
N ASP A 821 54.65 1.21 13.90
CA ASP A 821 54.86 -0.25 13.82
C ASP A 821 53.69 -1.13 14.34
N LEU A 822 52.45 -0.74 14.00
CA LEU A 822 51.26 -1.45 14.48
C LEU A 822 51.10 -2.80 13.77
N LYS A 823 51.17 -3.87 14.55
CA LYS A 823 51.00 -5.25 14.06
C LYS A 823 49.66 -5.42 13.33
N PRO A 824 49.64 -6.08 12.15
CA PRO A 824 48.42 -6.51 11.49
C PRO A 824 47.57 -7.39 12.42
N LEU A 825 46.25 -7.41 12.21
CA LEU A 825 45.33 -8.13 13.11
C LEU A 825 45.61 -9.65 13.17
N ASN A 826 46.11 -10.24 12.08
CA ASN A 826 46.49 -11.65 12.03
C ASN A 826 47.65 -12.02 12.96
N ASP A 827 48.48 -11.05 13.33
CA ASP A 827 49.68 -11.25 14.14
C ASP A 827 49.40 -10.97 15.62
N ILE A 828 48.12 -10.79 15.99
CA ILE A 828 47.63 -10.58 17.35
C ILE A 828 46.77 -11.79 17.74
N PRO A 829 47.30 -12.75 18.52
CA PRO A 829 46.62 -14.01 18.84
C PRO A 829 45.29 -13.85 19.58
N GLU A 830 45.10 -12.71 20.26
CA GLU A 830 43.96 -12.42 21.13
C GLU A 830 42.71 -11.93 20.37
N ILE A 831 42.84 -11.59 19.08
CA ILE A 831 41.77 -11.00 18.27
C ILE A 831 41.17 -12.03 17.31
N GLU A 832 39.87 -12.31 17.44
CA GLU A 832 39.10 -13.20 16.52
C GLU A 832 38.69 -12.49 15.21
N ALA A 833 39.53 -11.59 14.68
CA ALA A 833 39.26 -10.83 13.47
C ALA A 833 40.43 -10.93 12.49
N TYR A 834 40.16 -11.49 11.31
CA TYR A 834 41.17 -11.71 10.27
C TYR A 834 41.29 -10.48 9.34
N GLY A 835 42.51 -9.99 9.17
CA GLY A 835 42.80 -8.88 8.26
C GLY A 835 44.26 -8.47 8.24
N ARG A 836 44.88 -8.51 7.05
CA ARG A 836 46.23 -7.95 6.79
C ARG A 836 46.21 -6.46 6.43
N THR A 837 45.06 -5.81 6.54
CA THR A 837 44.91 -4.40 6.18
C THR A 837 45.60 -3.51 7.19
N SER A 838 46.32 -2.49 6.72
CA SER A 838 46.94 -1.50 7.59
C SER A 838 45.93 -0.85 8.55
N ARG A 839 46.33 -0.73 9.82
CA ARG A 839 45.58 -0.11 10.91
C ARG A 839 45.72 1.41 10.96
N VAL A 840 46.59 1.97 10.12
CA VAL A 840 46.80 3.41 9.96
C VAL A 840 46.27 3.86 8.60
N LYS A 841 45.45 4.90 8.57
CA LYS A 841 44.94 5.50 7.33
C LYS A 841 45.15 7.00 7.36
N CYS A 842 45.75 7.54 6.32
CA CYS A 842 45.88 8.99 6.12
C CYS A 842 45.11 9.40 4.87
N LYS A 843 44.15 10.31 5.00
CA LYS A 843 43.31 10.78 3.89
C LYS A 843 43.22 12.30 3.87
N ASN A 844 43.56 12.92 2.74
CA ASN A 844 43.34 14.34 2.52
C ASN A 844 41.84 14.60 2.28
N LEU A 845 41.20 15.37 3.16
CA LEU A 845 39.80 15.74 3.03
C LEU A 845 39.62 16.94 2.09
N ARG A 846 38.38 17.25 1.73
CA ARG A 846 38.04 18.51 1.04
C ARG A 846 38.26 19.69 2.00
N GLY A 847 38.85 20.77 1.51
CA GLY A 847 39.30 21.89 2.35
C GLY A 847 40.77 21.73 2.80
N PRO A 848 41.20 22.37 3.90
CA PRO A 848 42.60 22.42 4.33
C PRO A 848 43.06 21.22 5.18
N TRP A 849 42.20 20.21 5.36
CA TRP A 849 42.38 19.17 6.37
C TRP A 849 42.88 17.83 5.83
N GLN A 850 43.67 17.13 6.63
CA GLN A 850 44.01 15.72 6.54
C GLN A 850 43.40 14.99 7.74
N GLU A 851 42.74 13.85 7.49
CA GLU A 851 42.27 12.92 8.51
C GLU A 851 43.29 11.78 8.64
N VAL A 852 43.77 11.57 9.85
CA VAL A 852 44.60 10.42 10.22
C VAL A 852 43.77 9.53 11.14
N GLN A 853 43.60 8.27 10.77
CA GLN A 853 42.90 7.27 11.55
C GLN A 853 43.88 6.19 11.99
N ILE A 854 43.90 5.91 13.30
CA ILE A 854 44.68 4.85 13.92
C ILE A 854 43.70 3.90 14.62
N ALA A 855 43.77 2.61 14.35
CA ALA A 855 42.99 1.60 15.06
C ALA A 855 43.87 0.90 16.10
N ALA A 856 43.47 0.93 17.38
CA ALA A 856 44.23 0.42 18.53
C ALA A 856 43.46 -0.71 19.26
N HIS A 857 44.17 -1.69 19.83
CA HIS A 857 43.60 -2.78 20.63
C HIS A 857 44.06 -2.72 22.08
N SER A 858 45.37 -2.74 22.33
CA SER A 858 45.96 -2.75 23.68
C SER A 858 46.66 -1.43 24.01
N TRP A 859 46.83 -1.15 25.30
CA TRP A 859 47.53 0.06 25.76
C TRP A 859 48.98 0.12 25.26
N ASP A 860 49.67 -1.02 25.26
CA ASP A 860 51.08 -1.13 24.85
C ASP A 860 51.33 -0.72 23.39
N GLU A 861 50.30 -0.78 22.53
CA GLU A 861 50.40 -0.32 21.14
C GLU A 861 50.42 1.21 21.00
N ILE A 862 50.01 1.93 22.04
CA ILE A 862 49.82 3.38 22.03
C ILE A 862 50.81 4.09 22.97
N ASP A 863 51.25 3.42 24.04
CA ASP A 863 52.25 3.95 24.97
C ASP A 863 53.68 3.85 24.41
N THR A 864 53.91 4.47 23.26
CA THR A 864 55.20 4.51 22.59
C THR A 864 55.64 5.97 22.36
N PRO A 865 56.95 6.28 22.48
CA PRO A 865 57.46 7.62 22.19
C PRO A 865 57.03 8.15 20.80
N GLU A 866 56.94 7.26 19.82
CA GLU A 866 56.59 7.57 18.44
C GLU A 866 55.11 7.97 18.29
N PHE A 867 54.20 7.32 19.03
CA PHE A 867 52.78 7.71 19.04
C PHE A 867 52.58 9.09 19.70
N TRP A 868 53.28 9.36 20.80
CA TRP A 868 53.18 10.64 21.49
C TRP A 868 53.76 11.81 20.67
N ASP A 869 54.87 11.60 19.97
CA ASP A 869 55.41 12.56 19.00
C ASP A 869 54.46 12.80 17.82
N PHE A 870 53.80 11.73 17.32
CA PHE A 870 52.72 11.87 16.34
C PHE A 870 51.59 12.77 16.87
N LEU A 871 51.13 12.57 18.10
CA LEU A 871 50.03 13.33 18.69
C LEU A 871 50.39 14.81 18.82
N GLU A 872 51.60 15.13 19.29
CA GLU A 872 52.10 16.50 19.40
C GLU A 872 52.18 17.20 18.04
N LYS A 873 52.70 16.50 17.02
CA LYS A 873 52.72 17.00 15.63
C LYS A 873 51.31 17.21 15.07
N ALA A 874 50.36 16.33 15.40
CA ALA A 874 48.99 16.44 14.95
C ALA A 874 48.31 17.69 15.54
N VAL A 875 48.48 17.93 16.85
CA VAL A 875 48.00 19.12 17.57
C VAL A 875 48.65 20.40 17.02
N ALA A 876 49.97 20.41 16.84
CA ALA A 876 50.68 21.56 16.27
C ALA A 876 50.23 21.87 14.83
N GLY A 877 50.00 20.84 14.02
CA GLY A 877 49.46 20.97 12.66
C GLY A 877 48.03 21.50 12.63
N PHE A 878 47.20 21.16 13.63
CA PHE A 878 45.85 21.70 13.76
C PHE A 878 45.87 23.18 14.20
N ARG A 879 46.73 23.55 15.16
CA ARG A 879 46.93 24.94 15.62
C ARG A 879 47.40 25.89 14.52
N LYS A 880 48.43 25.50 13.76
CA LYS A 880 48.96 26.31 12.63
C LYS A 880 47.88 26.69 11.62
N PHE A 881 46.82 25.90 11.51
CA PHE A 881 45.68 26.23 10.66
C PHE A 881 44.67 27.17 11.37
N SER A 882 44.33 26.91 12.63
CA SER A 882 43.43 27.77 13.43
C SER A 882 43.98 29.22 13.56
N GLU A 883 45.29 29.38 13.79
CA GLU A 883 45.97 30.70 13.86
C GLU A 883 46.02 31.41 12.49
N ARG A 884 46.14 30.67 11.39
CA ARG A 884 46.18 31.25 10.02
C ARG A 884 44.80 31.76 9.57
N VAL A 885 43.72 31.18 10.08
CA VAL A 885 42.35 31.71 9.88
C VAL A 885 42.15 33.02 10.64
N GLU A 886 42.87 33.22 11.75
CA GLU A 886 42.78 34.39 12.61
C GLU A 886 43.39 35.66 12.00
N GLN A 887 44.40 35.52 11.13
CA GLN A 887 45.09 36.66 10.51
C GLN A 887 44.37 37.28 9.30
N ASN A 888 43.54 36.54 8.57
CA ASN A 888 42.77 37.08 7.44
C ASN A 888 41.54 36.19 7.10
N PRO A 889 40.40 36.37 7.79
CA PRO A 889 39.21 35.54 7.61
C PRO A 889 38.66 35.52 6.17
N GLU A 890 38.87 36.61 5.41
CA GLU A 890 38.37 36.75 4.04
C GLU A 890 39.14 35.90 3.01
N ASP A 891 40.41 35.59 3.25
CA ASP A 891 41.28 34.91 2.27
C ASP A 891 41.03 33.40 2.17
N VAL A 892 40.29 32.85 3.13
CA VAL A 892 39.86 31.44 3.16
C VAL A 892 38.43 31.28 2.66
N MET A 893 37.73 32.39 2.38
CA MET A 893 36.34 32.36 1.94
C MET A 893 36.24 31.65 0.59
N PRO A 894 35.33 30.65 0.44
CA PRO A 894 35.26 29.83 -0.75
C PRO A 894 35.14 30.60 -2.07
N TRP A 895 34.51 31.78 -2.06
CA TRP A 895 34.34 32.62 -3.24
C TRP A 895 35.60 33.39 -3.64
N LYS A 896 36.44 33.81 -2.69
CA LYS A 896 37.73 34.47 -2.97
C LYS A 896 38.78 33.46 -3.44
N VAL A 897 38.79 32.26 -2.82
CA VAL A 897 39.71 31.15 -3.18
C VAL A 897 39.37 30.50 -4.53
N LEU A 898 38.07 30.28 -4.82
CA LEU A 898 37.64 29.65 -6.07
C LEU A 898 37.32 30.66 -7.17
N GLY A 899 37.15 31.95 -6.84
CA GLY A 899 36.84 33.03 -7.76
C GLY A 899 35.71 32.68 -8.71
N ARG A 900 35.97 32.79 -10.01
CA ARG A 900 35.06 32.40 -11.10
C ARG A 900 34.39 31.03 -10.91
N LYS A 901 35.11 30.02 -10.39
CA LYS A 901 34.56 28.66 -10.18
C LYS A 901 33.49 28.62 -9.08
N TRP A 902 33.52 29.51 -8.10
CA TRP A 902 32.47 29.61 -7.08
C TRP A 902 31.16 30.10 -7.67
N HIS A 903 31.20 31.15 -8.48
CA HIS A 903 30.01 31.78 -9.03
C HIS A 903 29.28 30.87 -10.02
N LEU A 904 30.02 30.07 -10.80
CA LEU A 904 29.49 29.04 -11.70
C LEU A 904 29.02 27.76 -10.98
N ALA A 905 29.48 27.50 -9.76
CA ALA A 905 29.06 26.33 -9.01
C ALA A 905 27.62 26.46 -8.49
N ARG A 906 26.89 25.33 -8.45
CA ARG A 906 25.57 25.24 -7.82
C ARG A 906 25.58 25.40 -6.29
N LYS A 907 26.76 25.45 -5.67
CA LYS A 907 26.91 25.77 -4.25
C LYS A 907 26.73 27.28 -4.04
N GLY A 908 26.06 27.65 -2.95
CA GLY A 908 25.69 29.04 -2.63
C GLY A 908 24.22 29.39 -2.89
N PHE A 909 23.41 28.46 -3.41
CA PHE A 909 21.94 28.58 -3.46
C PHE A 909 21.29 27.91 -2.23
N PRO A 910 20.08 28.35 -1.80
CA PRO A 910 19.36 27.74 -0.68
C PRO A 910 19.16 26.22 -0.85
N PRO A 911 19.31 25.41 0.22
CA PRO A 911 19.13 23.96 0.15
C PRO A 911 17.77 23.55 -0.43
N GLY A 912 17.75 22.55 -1.31
CA GLY A 912 16.52 22.02 -1.91
C GLY A 912 15.92 22.83 -3.06
N LYS A 913 16.49 24.01 -3.41
CA LYS A 913 16.00 24.85 -4.53
C LYS A 913 16.98 24.86 -5.70
N LYS A 914 16.48 24.70 -6.93
CA LYS A 914 17.27 24.76 -8.17
C LYS A 914 17.12 26.13 -8.84
N PRO A 915 18.21 26.78 -9.30
CA PRO A 915 18.12 28.03 -10.06
C PRO A 915 17.41 27.80 -11.40
N LYS A 916 16.67 28.81 -11.87
CA LYS A 916 15.91 28.78 -13.14
C LYS A 916 16.76 29.01 -14.39
N TRP A 917 18.03 29.37 -14.22
CA TRP A 917 18.98 29.71 -15.28
C TRP A 917 20.17 28.74 -15.29
N ARG A 918 20.85 28.62 -16.44
CA ARG A 918 22.02 27.73 -16.63
C ARG A 918 23.33 28.51 -16.50
N GLY A 919 24.39 27.83 -16.07
CA GLY A 919 25.71 28.46 -15.86
C GLY A 919 26.26 29.19 -17.09
N GLU A 920 25.92 28.72 -18.29
CA GLU A 920 26.26 29.33 -19.58
C GLU A 920 25.83 30.82 -19.67
N VAL A 921 24.64 31.15 -19.15
CA VAL A 921 24.10 32.53 -19.15
C VAL A 921 25.01 33.50 -18.39
N LEU A 922 25.58 33.05 -17.27
CA LEU A 922 26.50 33.89 -16.48
C LEU A 922 27.84 34.08 -17.18
N GLU A 923 28.35 33.05 -17.87
CA GLU A 923 29.61 33.18 -18.61
C GLU A 923 29.47 34.21 -19.73
N GLU A 924 28.38 34.12 -20.49
CA GLU A 924 28.13 35.01 -21.62
C GLU A 924 27.83 36.45 -21.18
N VAL A 925 27.09 36.66 -20.09
CA VAL A 925 26.89 37.98 -19.48
C VAL A 925 28.23 38.63 -19.08
N LEU A 926 29.11 37.87 -18.42
CA LEU A 926 30.39 38.40 -17.95
C LEU A 926 31.34 38.72 -19.11
N GLU A 927 31.31 37.91 -20.17
CA GLU A 927 32.09 38.13 -21.40
C GLU A 927 31.63 39.41 -22.10
N ARG A 928 30.32 39.57 -22.37
CA ARG A 928 29.76 40.78 -23.00
C ARG A 928 30.06 42.07 -22.24
N LEU A 929 29.98 42.03 -20.90
CA LEU A 929 30.30 43.18 -20.05
C LEU A 929 31.80 43.51 -20.04
N SER A 930 32.65 42.49 -20.10
CA SER A 930 34.11 42.67 -20.16
C SER A 930 34.52 43.20 -21.54
N ASP A 931 33.96 42.67 -22.62
CA ASP A 931 34.22 43.12 -24.00
C ASP A 931 33.78 44.57 -24.22
N ALA A 932 32.64 44.98 -23.65
CA ALA A 932 32.14 46.34 -23.78
C ALA A 932 32.98 47.40 -23.05
N SER A 933 33.78 47.01 -22.04
CA SER A 933 34.46 47.98 -21.15
C SER A 933 35.95 47.81 -20.96
N GLY A 934 36.51 46.64 -21.27
CA GLY A 934 37.89 46.27 -20.92
C GLY A 934 38.16 46.24 -19.40
N GLY A 935 37.11 46.24 -18.57
CA GLY A 935 37.20 46.34 -17.11
C GLY A 935 37.63 45.05 -16.41
N GLN A 936 38.20 45.17 -15.21
CA GLN A 936 38.61 44.04 -14.38
C GLN A 936 37.44 43.52 -13.52
N LEU A 937 37.17 42.21 -13.57
CA LEU A 937 36.22 41.53 -12.70
C LEU A 937 36.83 41.24 -11.31
N LEU A 938 36.17 41.73 -10.26
CA LEU A 938 36.53 41.50 -8.86
C LEU A 938 35.65 40.42 -8.22
N TRP A 939 36.30 39.42 -7.61
CA TRP A 939 35.67 38.21 -7.03
C TRP A 939 35.74 38.21 -5.49
N ASN A 940 35.38 39.33 -4.88
CA ASN A 940 35.51 39.56 -3.44
C ASN A 940 34.23 39.24 -2.63
N ASN A 941 33.08 39.02 -3.29
CA ASN A 941 31.79 38.80 -2.63
C ASN A 941 31.19 37.42 -2.97
N GLN A 942 30.48 36.80 -2.03
CA GLN A 942 29.86 35.48 -2.19
C GLN A 942 28.79 35.42 -3.29
N GLN A 943 28.09 36.54 -3.53
CA GLN A 943 26.89 36.59 -4.37
C GLN A 943 27.00 37.57 -5.54
N VAL A 944 27.97 38.50 -5.49
CA VAL A 944 28.10 39.60 -6.46
C VAL A 944 29.49 39.58 -7.08
N VAL A 945 29.56 39.87 -8.37
CA VAL A 945 30.80 40.11 -9.10
C VAL A 945 30.78 41.57 -9.57
N HIS A 946 31.78 42.34 -9.15
CA HIS A 946 31.90 43.74 -9.53
C HIS A 946 32.86 43.90 -10.71
N LEU A 947 32.48 44.73 -11.68
CA LEU A 947 33.31 45.07 -12.83
C LEU A 947 33.81 46.50 -12.68
N MET A 948 35.13 46.66 -12.57
CA MET A 948 35.80 47.95 -12.41
C MET A 948 36.41 48.39 -13.74
N VAL A 949 36.04 49.58 -14.21
CA VAL A 949 36.68 50.21 -15.36
C VAL A 949 37.79 51.12 -14.83
N PRO A 950 39.01 51.12 -15.39
CA PRO A 950 40.18 51.81 -14.81
C PRO A 950 39.98 53.30 -14.51
N GLU A 951 39.09 53.98 -15.25
CA GLU A 951 38.80 55.41 -15.15
C GLU A 951 37.75 55.75 -14.05
N LEU A 952 37.06 54.74 -13.49
CA LEU A 952 35.97 54.93 -12.52
C LEU A 952 36.36 54.48 -11.11
N ARG A 953 36.05 55.31 -10.11
CA ARG A 953 36.27 54.98 -8.68
C ARG A 953 35.29 53.95 -8.12
N THR A 954 34.18 53.71 -8.81
CA THR A 954 33.10 52.80 -8.39
C THR A 954 32.81 51.78 -9.49
N PRO A 955 32.29 50.59 -9.14
CA PRO A 955 32.00 49.56 -10.13
C PRO A 955 30.98 50.05 -11.15
N TRP A 956 31.31 49.89 -12.43
CA TRP A 956 30.43 50.23 -13.54
C TRP A 956 29.27 49.25 -13.63
N ALA A 957 29.56 47.95 -13.45
CA ALA A 957 28.56 46.88 -13.42
C ALA A 957 28.69 46.01 -12.17
N SER A 958 27.56 45.57 -11.63
CA SER A 958 27.47 44.58 -10.55
C SER A 958 26.58 43.42 -10.97
N VAL A 959 27.15 42.21 -11.01
CA VAL A 959 26.50 40.99 -11.49
C VAL A 959 26.17 40.09 -10.31
N TYR A 960 24.88 39.87 -10.04
CA TYR A 960 24.38 39.03 -8.95
C TYR A 960 24.21 37.59 -9.43
N THR A 961 25.05 36.69 -8.94
CA THR A 961 25.21 35.33 -9.48
C THR A 961 24.51 34.24 -8.66
N LYS A 962 23.87 34.57 -7.52
CA LYS A 962 23.25 33.59 -6.60
C LYS A 962 21.75 33.83 -6.37
N ARG A 963 21.04 34.37 -7.37
CA ARG A 963 19.58 34.54 -7.35
C ARG A 963 18.90 33.38 -8.08
N LEU A 964 17.82 32.83 -7.50
CA LEU A 964 17.11 31.68 -8.09
C LEU A 964 16.38 32.03 -9.40
N ALA A 965 15.98 33.29 -9.56
CA ALA A 965 15.15 33.75 -10.67
C ALA A 965 15.91 33.98 -11.98
N GLY A 966 17.19 34.39 -11.92
CA GLY A 966 18.01 34.77 -13.08
C GLY A 966 19.35 35.35 -12.63
N VAL A 967 20.21 35.68 -13.59
CA VAL A 967 21.42 36.49 -13.40
C VAL A 967 21.01 37.95 -13.47
N ASP A 968 21.15 38.70 -12.37
CA ASP A 968 20.78 40.11 -12.34
C ASP A 968 22.02 40.98 -12.56
N VAL A 969 21.99 41.88 -13.54
CA VAL A 969 23.06 42.84 -13.84
C VAL A 969 22.56 44.22 -13.48
N VAL A 970 23.37 44.98 -12.74
CA VAL A 970 23.09 46.37 -12.39
C VAL A 970 24.20 47.24 -12.97
N LEU A 971 23.85 48.15 -13.87
CA LEU A 971 24.75 49.16 -14.41
C LEU A 971 24.51 50.48 -13.70
N ASN A 972 25.58 51.17 -13.32
CA ASN A 972 25.52 52.47 -12.65
C ASN A 972 25.80 53.58 -13.67
N GLY A 973 24.85 54.51 -13.85
CA GLY A 973 24.92 55.61 -14.82
C GLY A 973 24.52 56.97 -14.24
N PRO A 974 24.79 58.09 -14.95
CA PRO A 974 24.33 59.42 -14.55
C PRO A 974 22.80 59.54 -14.66
N PRO A 975 22.15 60.34 -13.79
CA PRO A 975 20.70 60.42 -13.71
C PRO A 975 20.08 61.05 -14.97
N GLY A 976 19.00 60.46 -15.48
CA GLY A 976 18.26 60.95 -16.63
C GLY A 976 18.89 60.68 -18.01
N ALA A 977 20.01 59.97 -18.07
CA ALA A 977 20.73 59.72 -19.32
C ALA A 977 20.03 58.73 -20.28
N PHE A 978 19.15 57.86 -19.76
CA PHE A 978 18.48 56.83 -20.56
C PHE A 978 16.97 56.77 -20.28
N ALA A 979 16.15 56.95 -21.32
CA ALA A 979 14.70 56.80 -21.23
C ALA A 979 14.29 55.32 -21.17
N THR A 980 13.21 55.01 -20.43
CA THR A 980 12.66 53.65 -20.27
C THR A 980 12.34 52.96 -21.60
N GLY A 981 12.08 53.72 -22.67
CA GLY A 981 11.83 53.20 -24.02
C GLY A 981 13.06 52.57 -24.70
N ARG A 982 14.29 53.02 -24.42
CA ARG A 982 15.52 52.50 -25.05
C ARG A 982 15.87 51.10 -24.55
N ILE A 983 15.64 50.85 -23.26
CA ILE A 983 15.85 49.53 -22.66
C ILE A 983 14.69 48.56 -22.93
N ALA A 984 13.60 49.03 -23.55
CA ALA A 984 12.36 48.27 -23.72
C ALA A 984 12.47 47.00 -24.60
N LYS A 985 13.62 46.77 -25.24
CA LYS A 985 13.86 45.63 -26.12
C LYS A 985 15.02 44.73 -25.69
N LEU A 986 15.69 45.01 -24.56
CA LEU A 986 17.02 44.45 -24.23
C LEU A 986 17.05 43.23 -23.28
N ALA A 987 15.95 42.93 -22.56
CA ALA A 987 15.88 41.77 -21.63
C ALA A 987 14.43 41.49 -21.17
N SER A 988 14.20 40.26 -20.67
CA SER A 988 12.90 39.76 -20.20
C SER A 988 12.35 40.46 -18.94
N GLN A 989 13.22 40.91 -18.02
CA GLN A 989 12.86 41.79 -16.90
C GLN A 989 13.90 42.90 -16.74
N ARG A 990 13.41 44.13 -16.62
CA ARG A 990 14.24 45.34 -16.60
C ARG A 990 13.59 46.45 -15.78
N ALA A 991 14.41 47.25 -15.10
CA ALA A 991 13.95 48.41 -14.36
C ALA A 991 15.03 49.48 -14.33
N ILE A 992 14.62 50.75 -14.34
CA ILE A 992 15.47 51.88 -13.97
C ILE A 992 15.04 52.29 -12.57
N SER A 993 15.98 52.36 -11.63
CA SER A 993 15.74 52.87 -10.28
C SER A 993 16.75 53.96 -9.97
N ALA A 994 16.27 55.12 -9.54
CA ALA A 994 17.09 56.12 -8.89
C ALA A 994 17.39 55.62 -7.46
N GLU A 995 18.66 55.40 -7.13
CA GLU A 995 19.06 54.94 -5.80
C GLU A 995 19.46 56.12 -4.90
N ASP A 996 19.93 57.23 -5.48
CA ASP A 996 20.23 58.53 -4.85
C ASP A 996 20.20 59.66 -5.90
N ASP A 997 20.05 60.93 -5.49
CA ASP A 997 19.94 62.16 -6.33
C ASP A 997 21.08 62.39 -7.36
N GLN A 998 22.06 61.48 -7.43
CA GLN A 998 23.27 61.61 -8.23
C GLN A 998 23.52 60.46 -9.25
N ARG A 999 22.76 59.34 -9.24
CA ARG A 999 22.97 58.20 -10.15
C ARG A 999 21.71 57.38 -10.44
N ASP A 1000 21.53 56.99 -11.69
CA ASP A 1000 20.53 56.01 -12.12
C ASP A 1000 21.13 54.60 -12.20
N GLN A 1001 20.36 53.60 -11.76
CA GLN A 1001 20.70 52.19 -11.94
C GLN A 1001 19.82 51.55 -13.00
N VAL A 1002 20.46 51.01 -14.03
CA VAL A 1002 19.79 50.17 -15.03
C VAL A 1002 19.96 48.71 -14.64
N LYS A 1003 18.85 48.04 -14.34
CA LYS A 1003 18.81 46.65 -13.86
C LYS A 1003 18.28 45.74 -14.95
N PHE A 1004 19.02 44.69 -15.26
CA PHE A 1004 18.64 43.61 -16.19
C PHE A 1004 18.59 42.27 -15.47
N ARG A 1005 17.73 41.37 -15.93
CA ARG A 1005 17.71 39.97 -15.51
C ARG A 1005 17.72 39.06 -16.72
N PHE A 1006 18.66 38.11 -16.71
CA PHE A 1006 18.83 37.11 -17.77
C PHE A 1006 18.51 35.71 -17.22
N VAL A 1007 17.69 34.94 -17.95
CA VAL A 1007 17.25 33.60 -17.55
C VAL A 1007 17.71 32.54 -18.55
N SER A 1008 17.68 32.84 -19.85
CA SER A 1008 18.23 32.00 -20.93
C SER A 1008 19.27 32.77 -21.76
N PRO A 1009 20.13 32.06 -22.52
CA PRO A 1009 21.07 32.72 -23.46
C PRO A 1009 20.36 33.57 -24.51
N GLU A 1010 19.14 33.18 -24.93
CA GLU A 1010 18.33 33.94 -25.90
C GLU A 1010 17.95 35.34 -25.39
N ASP A 1011 17.91 35.56 -24.07
CA ASP A 1011 17.68 36.89 -23.49
C ASP A 1011 18.82 37.87 -23.80
N LEU A 1012 20.03 37.37 -24.10
CA LEU A 1012 21.21 38.18 -24.45
C LEU A 1012 21.22 38.59 -25.93
N GLU A 1013 20.46 37.88 -26.77
CA GLU A 1013 20.29 38.16 -28.20
C GLU A 1013 19.08 39.08 -28.48
N GLN A 1014 18.29 39.40 -27.44
CA GLN A 1014 17.13 40.29 -27.57
C GLN A 1014 17.56 41.76 -27.60
N GLY A 1015 17.31 42.42 -28.72
CA GLY A 1015 17.68 43.81 -28.93
C GLY A 1015 19.19 44.00 -29.10
N ASP A 1016 19.64 45.25 -29.07
CA ASP A 1016 21.05 45.58 -29.30
C ASP A 1016 21.78 45.83 -27.97
N LEU A 1017 21.94 44.77 -27.18
CA LEU A 1017 22.54 44.87 -25.84
C LEU A 1017 23.99 45.31 -25.90
N THR A 1018 24.74 44.87 -26.92
CA THR A 1018 26.16 45.25 -27.08
C THR A 1018 26.30 46.74 -27.37
N ASP A 1019 25.50 47.28 -28.30
CA ASP A 1019 25.52 48.71 -28.61
C ASP A 1019 25.02 49.54 -27.41
N PHE A 1020 24.01 49.07 -26.68
CA PHE A 1020 23.56 49.74 -25.47
C PHE A 1020 24.61 49.78 -24.35
N LEU A 1021 25.37 48.69 -24.15
CA LEU A 1021 26.44 48.66 -23.15
C LEU A 1021 27.56 49.65 -23.50
N ALA A 1022 27.90 49.79 -24.79
CA ALA A 1022 28.86 50.79 -25.27
C ALA A 1022 28.32 52.22 -25.08
N GLU A 1023 27.08 52.49 -25.48
CA GLU A 1023 26.37 53.77 -25.32
C GLU A 1023 26.30 54.18 -23.83
N HIS A 1024 25.98 53.22 -22.96
CA HIS A 1024 25.93 53.43 -21.50
C HIS A 1024 27.29 53.71 -20.89
N LEU A 1025 28.36 53.04 -21.35
CA LEU A 1025 29.71 53.29 -20.87
C LEU A 1025 30.22 54.68 -21.33
N GLU A 1026 29.93 55.09 -22.56
CA GLU A 1026 30.28 56.43 -23.06
C GLU A 1026 29.56 57.53 -22.29
N ALA A 1027 28.27 57.36 -21.99
CA ALA A 1027 27.52 58.30 -21.15
C ALA A 1027 28.11 58.42 -19.73
N VAL A 1028 28.59 57.32 -19.16
CA VAL A 1028 29.28 57.31 -17.86
C VAL A 1028 30.65 57.99 -17.93
N ARG A 1029 31.39 57.84 -19.04
CA ARG A 1029 32.68 58.52 -19.28
C ARG A 1029 32.52 60.01 -19.55
N GLY A 1030 31.44 60.41 -20.23
CA GLY A 1030 31.14 61.82 -20.55
C GLY A 1030 30.71 62.67 -19.36
N VAL A 1031 30.39 62.04 -18.22
CA VAL A 1031 30.01 62.68 -16.94
C VAL A 1031 31.04 62.34 -15.84
N ALA A 1032 32.32 62.21 -16.21
CA ALA A 1032 33.39 62.27 -15.22
C ALA A 1032 33.38 63.66 -14.55
N PRO A 1033 33.57 63.77 -13.23
CA PRO A 1033 33.66 65.07 -12.55
C PRO A 1033 34.84 65.91 -13.04
#